data_AF-A0ABD6XNY2-F1
#
_entry.id   AF-A0ABD6XNY2-F1
#
_cell.length_a   1.000
_cell.length_b   1.000
_cell.length_c   1.000
_cell.angle_alpha   90.00
_cell.angle_beta   90.00
_cell.angle_gamma   90.00
#
_symmetry.space_group_name_H-M   'P 1'
#
loop_
_entity.id
_entity.type
_entity.pdbx_description
1 polymer ?
#
loop_
_entity_poly.entity_id
_entity_poly.type
_entity_poly.pdbx_seq_one_letter_code
_entity_poly.pdbx_strand_id
1 'polypeptide(L)'
;MNAGTAINNIYVPFSRSDYQLNNALSTEEREALSTGHKRTSALSQQGPLSSLLRPLQDIADRSGTSDRLVRIILPAVLAEIHRTGQPCWLWGSEKWLTLCQQHRSGRPLIAAFAFHLGPFTSPLSLPHHGAPSLYACAIYGRGFFTQELNRLTDTLVSLGYKHQNQKNHLSALLGILMMMNGNPQLESFTTDLLWRAQNYHDRGIARTVGRVSYALAAMGIIKSPVRMRNYQEWHEKPTDNIAQPWVACCRRWRETSVLRPRSRESQYSFILRCGLWLAREHPEIREPSDWTMATCASFIAAVGRMKVDELSLGTARGVRRSSRSGEPMLPNSRAGFVYAVRRFMIDYENWGWGRLKFSPSRHLSTPDTPLFRQGVNPRVIDDPVWLKLVWASLNLRQEDLLSEIYYPLSMLQALAVIWTHAGLRQNELMRLTAGCIIPQTEDINRDDGSTIPAGTLCYLSVPAGKTSKAFVKPVSAVVKKYVDIWLAERPEEQAALTDERTGEKVRFLFQYRGKSVGRDIINRTVIPVLCARAGMPQKDSRGAITSHRGRASAVTALASVPQGMSLYELMQWSGHSSPQSTMHYIRIRPTQLAASFVKADRVAHMISVLIDHDPAAASLMGPATYYDLGDSFCTNPFWSSCPHRMACIGCDFNLPKQSAKGLLLESKASIKRYLEEVPLTPDEKAIAEQDAEKVEQALTKLTLKPGG
;
A
#
# COMPACT_ATOMS: atom_id res chain seq x y z
N MET A 1 -6.12 -38.67 15.17
CA MET A 1 -6.06 -38.66 13.70
C MET A 1 -4.69 -39.21 13.31
N ASN A 2 -4.66 -40.38 12.67
CA ASN A 2 -3.43 -41.10 12.38
C ASN A 2 -2.53 -40.28 11.44
N ALA A 3 -1.38 -39.85 11.96
CA ALA A 3 -0.25 -39.38 11.18
C ALA A 3 0.35 -40.58 10.44
N GLY A 4 -0.26 -40.96 9.31
CA GLY A 4 0.35 -41.86 8.36
C GLY A 4 1.58 -41.18 7.77
N THR A 5 2.75 -41.73 8.04
CA THR A 5 4.02 -41.41 7.40
C THR A 5 3.81 -41.35 5.88
N ALA A 6 3.88 -40.15 5.31
CA ALA A 6 3.81 -39.95 3.87
C ALA A 6 5.05 -40.58 3.24
N ILE A 7 4.90 -41.80 2.71
CA ILE A 7 5.90 -42.43 1.85
C ILE A 7 6.05 -41.51 0.65
N ASN A 8 7.18 -40.80 0.56
CA ASN A 8 7.53 -40.05 -0.65
C ASN A 8 7.76 -41.07 -1.77
N ASN A 9 6.76 -41.32 -2.61
CA ASN A 9 6.98 -42.14 -3.80
C ASN A 9 7.95 -41.38 -4.70
N ILE A 10 9.14 -41.95 -4.90
CA ILE A 10 10.10 -41.46 -5.86
C ILE A 10 9.54 -41.76 -7.25
N TYR A 11 9.49 -40.77 -8.14
CA TYR A 11 9.08 -40.99 -9.52
C TYR A 11 10.11 -41.87 -10.21
N VAL A 12 9.67 -43.04 -10.69
CA VAL A 12 10.46 -43.95 -11.52
C VAL A 12 9.95 -43.83 -12.96
N PRO A 13 10.74 -43.24 -13.89
CA PRO A 13 10.36 -43.15 -15.29
C PRO A 13 10.13 -44.55 -15.89
N PHE A 14 9.19 -44.65 -16.82
CA PHE A 14 9.07 -45.85 -17.64
C PHE A 14 10.28 -45.95 -18.57
N SER A 15 11.05 -47.03 -18.49
CA SER A 15 12.18 -47.27 -19.38
C SER A 15 11.92 -48.45 -20.31
N ARG A 16 12.14 -48.23 -21.60
CA ARG A 16 12.03 -49.31 -22.61
C ARG A 16 13.06 -50.41 -22.40
N SER A 17 14.21 -50.09 -21.78
CA SER A 17 15.27 -51.06 -21.48
C SER A 17 14.84 -52.17 -20.54
N ASP A 18 13.79 -51.94 -19.75
CA ASP A 18 13.34 -52.86 -18.70
C ASP A 18 12.50 -54.01 -19.28
N TYR A 19 12.19 -53.94 -20.59
CA TYR A 19 11.32 -54.88 -21.30
C TYR A 19 12.02 -55.47 -22.52
N GLN A 20 11.72 -56.74 -22.80
CA GLN A 20 12.16 -57.41 -24.03
C GLN A 20 11.25 -57.01 -25.20
N LEU A 21 11.60 -55.93 -25.89
CA LEU A 21 10.83 -55.38 -27.02
C LEU A 21 11.30 -55.98 -28.35
N ASN A 22 10.81 -57.18 -28.67
CA ASN A 22 11.12 -57.86 -29.94
C ASN A 22 10.57 -57.10 -31.16
N ASN A 23 11.29 -57.13 -32.28
CA ASN A 23 10.86 -56.43 -33.51
C ASN A 23 9.89 -57.25 -34.40
N ALA A 24 9.72 -58.54 -34.09
CA ALA A 24 8.87 -59.45 -34.86
C ALA A 24 8.02 -60.31 -33.92
N LEU A 25 6.82 -60.67 -34.38
CA LEU A 25 5.92 -61.58 -33.67
C LEU A 25 6.29 -63.03 -33.99
N SER A 26 6.40 -63.87 -32.96
CA SER A 26 6.57 -65.32 -33.10
C SER A 26 5.31 -65.99 -33.67
N THR A 27 5.44 -67.21 -34.19
CA THR A 27 4.31 -68.02 -34.66
C THR A 27 3.29 -68.28 -33.54
N GLU A 28 3.77 -68.53 -32.32
CA GLU A 28 2.94 -68.74 -31.14
C GLU A 28 2.20 -67.46 -30.72
N GLU A 29 2.84 -66.29 -30.80
CA GLU A 29 2.21 -65.00 -30.53
C GLU A 29 1.13 -64.67 -31.57
N ARG A 30 1.38 -64.94 -32.86
CA ARG A 30 0.39 -64.73 -33.93
C ARG A 30 -0.85 -65.60 -33.73
N GLU A 31 -0.66 -66.86 -33.34
CA GLU A 31 -1.75 -67.80 -33.08
C GLU A 31 -2.55 -67.39 -31.83
N ALA A 32 -1.89 -66.90 -30.78
CA ALA A 32 -2.54 -66.37 -29.58
C ALA A 32 -3.32 -65.07 -29.84
N LEU A 33 -2.99 -64.31 -30.89
CA LEU A 33 -3.68 -63.08 -31.28
C LEU A 33 -4.86 -63.27 -32.25
N SER A 34 -4.98 -64.46 -32.86
CA SER A 34 -5.89 -64.77 -33.98
C SER A 34 -7.37 -64.46 -33.70
N THR A 35 -7.88 -64.78 -32.52
CA THR A 35 -9.30 -64.59 -32.18
C THR A 35 -9.50 -63.63 -31.02
N GLY A 36 -10.66 -62.97 -30.97
CA GLY A 36 -11.00 -62.05 -29.87
C GLY A 36 -11.06 -62.75 -28.50
N HIS A 37 -11.50 -64.01 -28.47
CA HIS A 37 -11.53 -64.81 -27.24
C HIS A 37 -10.11 -65.11 -26.72
N LYS A 38 -9.19 -65.53 -27.61
CA LYS A 38 -7.78 -65.77 -27.25
C LYS A 38 -7.10 -64.48 -26.74
N ARG A 39 -7.32 -63.34 -27.42
CA ARG A 39 -6.82 -62.02 -26.99
C ARG A 39 -7.29 -61.63 -25.59
N THR A 40 -8.55 -61.93 -25.25
CA THR A 40 -9.11 -61.60 -23.94
C THR A 40 -8.64 -62.56 -22.85
N SER A 41 -8.56 -63.86 -23.17
CA SER A 41 -8.04 -64.90 -22.28
C SER A 41 -6.57 -64.67 -21.90
N ALA A 42 -5.76 -64.21 -22.86
CA ALA A 42 -4.35 -63.88 -22.66
C ALA A 42 -4.09 -62.77 -21.62
N LEU A 43 -5.10 -61.96 -21.28
CA LEU A 43 -4.97 -60.95 -20.22
C LEU A 43 -4.98 -61.54 -18.81
N SER A 44 -5.48 -62.77 -18.65
CA SER A 44 -5.69 -63.42 -17.34
C SER A 44 -4.80 -64.65 -17.13
N GLN A 45 -4.09 -65.11 -18.16
CA GLN A 45 -3.22 -66.29 -18.12
C GLN A 45 -1.80 -65.92 -18.53
N GLN A 46 -0.80 -66.45 -17.82
CA GLN A 46 0.58 -66.41 -18.30
C GLN A 46 0.71 -67.31 -19.53
N GLY A 47 1.20 -66.77 -20.63
CA GLY A 47 1.27 -67.46 -21.92
C GLY A 47 2.20 -66.78 -22.92
N PRO A 48 2.11 -67.12 -24.22
CA PRO A 48 3.03 -66.65 -25.27
C PRO A 48 3.09 -65.12 -25.40
N LEU A 49 2.01 -64.42 -25.03
CA LEU A 49 1.90 -62.95 -25.13
C LEU A 49 2.43 -62.19 -23.91
N SER A 50 3.03 -62.87 -22.92
CA SER A 50 3.44 -62.25 -21.65
C SER A 50 4.48 -61.15 -21.85
N SER A 51 5.47 -61.34 -22.74
CA SER A 51 6.49 -60.36 -23.12
C SER A 51 5.88 -59.09 -23.74
N LEU A 52 4.89 -59.28 -24.61
CA LEU A 52 4.18 -58.22 -25.33
C LEU A 52 3.20 -57.45 -24.43
N LEU A 53 2.58 -58.13 -23.48
CA LEU A 53 1.58 -57.56 -22.56
C LEU A 53 2.19 -56.85 -21.36
N ARG A 54 3.33 -57.31 -20.83
CA ARG A 54 3.95 -56.75 -19.63
C ARG A 54 4.17 -55.22 -19.67
N PRO A 55 4.76 -54.61 -20.72
CA PRO A 55 4.89 -53.15 -20.76
C PRO A 55 3.54 -52.42 -20.80
N LEU A 56 2.52 -53.00 -21.44
CA LEU A 56 1.18 -52.42 -21.50
C LEU A 56 0.43 -52.55 -20.17
N GLN A 57 0.60 -53.68 -19.47
CA GLN A 57 0.03 -53.92 -18.15
C GLN A 57 0.67 -53.00 -17.11
N ASP A 58 2.00 -52.87 -17.08
CA ASP A 58 2.68 -51.98 -16.14
C ASP A 58 2.27 -50.50 -16.31
N ILE A 59 2.10 -50.03 -17.55
CA ILE A 59 1.57 -48.69 -17.82
C ILE A 59 0.11 -48.59 -17.36
N ALA A 60 -0.72 -49.60 -17.64
CA ALA A 60 -2.13 -49.62 -17.23
C ALA A 60 -2.31 -49.61 -15.72
N ASP A 61 -1.53 -50.41 -14.99
CA ASP A 61 -1.58 -50.53 -13.53
C ASP A 61 -1.20 -49.20 -12.86
N ARG A 62 -0.19 -48.51 -13.40
CA ARG A 62 0.23 -47.18 -12.91
C ARG A 62 -0.77 -46.08 -13.30
N SER A 63 -1.46 -46.21 -14.44
CA SER A 63 -2.32 -45.15 -15.01
C SER A 63 -3.50 -44.75 -14.11
N GLY A 64 -3.95 -45.66 -13.25
CA GLY A 64 -5.15 -45.50 -12.43
C GLY A 64 -6.46 -45.48 -13.23
N THR A 65 -6.43 -45.98 -14.47
CA THR A 65 -7.59 -46.26 -15.33
C THR A 65 -8.41 -47.41 -14.72
N SER A 66 -9.74 -47.41 -14.90
CA SER A 66 -10.57 -48.49 -14.36
C SER A 66 -10.31 -49.83 -15.07
N ASP A 67 -10.33 -50.93 -14.32
CA ASP A 67 -10.13 -52.29 -14.85
C ASP A 67 -11.05 -52.60 -16.03
N ARG A 68 -12.29 -52.10 -16.00
CA ARG A 68 -13.24 -52.24 -17.10
C ARG A 68 -12.69 -51.64 -18.39
N LEU A 69 -12.11 -50.44 -18.33
CA LEU A 69 -11.52 -49.78 -19.50
C LEU A 69 -10.24 -50.48 -19.93
N VAL A 70 -9.38 -50.89 -19.00
CA VAL A 70 -8.16 -51.66 -19.31
C VAL A 70 -8.50 -52.95 -20.08
N ARG A 71 -9.53 -53.68 -19.63
CA ARG A 71 -10.05 -54.89 -20.31
C ARG A 71 -10.68 -54.64 -21.68
N ILE A 72 -11.01 -53.39 -22.03
CA ILE A 72 -11.50 -53.02 -23.36
C ILE A 72 -10.34 -52.57 -24.26
N ILE A 73 -9.41 -51.78 -23.72
CA ILE A 73 -8.35 -51.15 -24.50
C ILE A 73 -7.21 -52.12 -24.83
N LEU A 74 -6.80 -52.98 -23.89
CA LEU A 74 -5.73 -53.94 -24.17
C LEU A 74 -6.10 -54.90 -25.33
N PRO A 75 -7.29 -55.54 -25.38
CA PRO A 75 -7.67 -56.36 -26.52
C PRO A 75 -7.78 -55.60 -27.83
N ALA A 76 -8.09 -54.30 -27.79
CA ALA A 76 -8.12 -53.45 -28.98
C ALA A 76 -6.70 -53.19 -29.50
N VAL A 77 -5.74 -52.90 -28.62
CA VAL A 77 -4.31 -52.82 -28.98
C VAL A 77 -3.83 -54.16 -29.54
N LEU A 78 -4.16 -55.29 -28.91
CA LEU A 78 -3.81 -56.62 -29.41
C LEU A 78 -4.45 -56.94 -30.77
N ALA A 79 -5.70 -56.52 -30.98
CA ALA A 79 -6.38 -56.65 -32.28
C ALA A 79 -5.58 -55.95 -33.39
N GLU A 80 -5.05 -54.78 -33.07
CA GLU A 80 -4.28 -53.98 -33.99
C GLU A 80 -2.89 -54.56 -34.25
N ILE A 81 -2.25 -55.15 -33.24
CA ILE A 81 -0.98 -55.86 -33.39
C ILE A 81 -1.17 -57.05 -34.35
N HIS A 82 -2.26 -57.80 -34.19
CA HIS A 82 -2.61 -58.88 -35.11
C HIS A 82 -2.82 -58.39 -36.54
N ARG A 83 -3.66 -57.36 -36.70
CA ARG A 83 -4.02 -56.79 -38.01
C ARG A 83 -2.83 -56.23 -38.78
N THR A 84 -1.86 -55.67 -38.06
CA THR A 84 -0.68 -55.03 -38.66
C THR A 84 0.52 -55.96 -38.79
N GLY A 85 0.46 -57.15 -38.16
CA GLY A 85 1.54 -58.14 -38.15
C GLY A 85 2.81 -57.69 -37.41
N GLN A 86 2.75 -56.59 -36.66
CA GLN A 86 3.91 -55.97 -36.01
C GLN A 86 3.58 -55.47 -34.59
N PRO A 87 4.52 -55.55 -33.63
CA PRO A 87 4.34 -55.04 -32.28
C PRO A 87 4.04 -53.53 -32.23
N CYS A 88 3.37 -53.10 -31.15
CA CYS A 88 2.88 -51.72 -31.04
C CYS A 88 3.97 -50.64 -30.96
N TRP A 89 5.18 -50.99 -30.50
CA TRP A 89 6.33 -50.06 -30.44
C TRP A 89 6.96 -49.76 -31.81
N LEU A 90 6.59 -50.49 -32.87
CA LEU A 90 7.00 -50.21 -34.25
C LEU A 90 5.98 -49.39 -35.03
N TRP A 91 4.83 -49.07 -34.44
CA TRP A 91 3.77 -48.33 -35.13
C TRP A 91 4.15 -46.86 -35.37
N GLY A 92 3.82 -46.36 -36.56
CA GLY A 92 3.85 -44.93 -36.87
C GLY A 92 2.80 -44.13 -36.09
N SER A 93 2.97 -42.81 -36.08
CA SER A 93 2.11 -41.87 -35.35
C SER A 93 0.64 -41.94 -35.76
N GLU A 94 0.33 -42.09 -37.05
CA GLU A 94 -1.05 -42.15 -37.57
C GLU A 94 -1.90 -43.28 -36.96
N LYS A 95 -1.28 -44.44 -36.69
CA LYS A 95 -2.00 -45.60 -36.11
C LYS A 95 -2.45 -45.31 -34.69
N TRP A 96 -1.56 -44.77 -33.87
CA TRP A 96 -1.88 -44.34 -32.51
C TRP A 96 -2.99 -43.29 -32.48
N LEU A 97 -2.93 -42.32 -33.39
CA LEU A 97 -3.96 -41.28 -33.53
C LEU A 97 -5.33 -41.88 -33.91
N THR A 98 -5.35 -42.84 -34.83
CA THR A 98 -6.57 -43.54 -35.25
C THR A 98 -7.18 -44.33 -34.09
N LEU A 99 -6.37 -45.06 -33.32
CA LEU A 99 -6.84 -45.82 -32.16
C LEU A 99 -7.42 -44.90 -31.07
N CYS A 100 -6.78 -43.75 -30.82
CA CYS A 100 -7.31 -42.71 -29.95
C CYS A 100 -8.67 -42.17 -30.42
N GLN A 101 -8.91 -42.04 -31.73
CA GLN A 101 -10.20 -41.56 -32.25
C GLN A 101 -11.31 -42.58 -32.04
N GLN A 102 -11.03 -43.87 -32.25
CA GLN A 102 -11.96 -44.98 -32.10
C GLN A 102 -12.39 -45.20 -30.64
N HIS A 103 -11.45 -45.16 -29.69
CA HIS A 103 -11.72 -45.45 -28.29
C HIS A 103 -11.75 -44.19 -27.40
N ARG A 104 -12.80 -43.37 -27.57
CA ARG A 104 -12.91 -42.05 -26.92
C ARG A 104 -12.70 -42.07 -25.40
N SER A 105 -13.30 -43.03 -24.69
CA SER A 105 -13.22 -43.13 -23.23
C SER A 105 -11.88 -43.68 -22.71
N GLY A 106 -11.12 -44.38 -23.54
CA GLY A 106 -9.80 -44.95 -23.20
C GLY A 106 -8.61 -44.14 -23.72
N ARG A 107 -8.87 -42.95 -24.31
CA ARG A 107 -7.84 -42.07 -24.88
C ARG A 107 -6.65 -41.80 -23.95
N PRO A 108 -6.83 -41.49 -22.64
CA PRO A 108 -5.69 -41.24 -21.76
C PRO A 108 -4.72 -42.44 -21.68
N LEU A 109 -5.27 -43.66 -21.59
CA LEU A 109 -4.47 -44.88 -21.53
C LEU A 109 -3.77 -45.17 -22.87
N ILE A 110 -4.47 -45.00 -24.00
CA ILE A 110 -3.86 -45.16 -25.32
C ILE A 110 -2.76 -44.12 -25.55
N ALA A 111 -2.98 -42.87 -25.12
CA ALA A 111 -1.98 -41.81 -25.18
C ALA A 111 -0.74 -42.15 -24.33
N ALA A 112 -0.91 -42.78 -23.16
CA ALA A 112 0.21 -43.26 -22.36
C ALA A 112 1.00 -44.36 -23.07
N PHE A 113 0.33 -45.33 -23.70
CA PHE A 113 1.00 -46.34 -24.52
C PHE A 113 1.74 -45.70 -25.71
N ALA A 114 1.10 -44.77 -26.42
CA ALA A 114 1.69 -44.08 -27.55
C ALA A 114 2.92 -43.26 -27.15
N PHE A 115 2.88 -42.56 -26.02
CA PHE A 115 4.01 -41.79 -25.51
C PHE A 115 5.18 -42.68 -25.08
N HIS A 116 4.92 -43.74 -24.31
CA HIS A 116 5.99 -44.58 -23.76
C HIS A 116 6.56 -45.57 -24.76
N LEU A 117 5.74 -46.13 -25.65
CA LEU A 117 6.12 -47.19 -26.59
C LEU A 117 6.17 -46.73 -28.06
N GLY A 118 5.42 -45.69 -28.43
CA GLY A 118 5.35 -45.17 -29.79
C GLY A 118 6.42 -44.12 -30.15
N PRO A 119 6.30 -43.44 -31.30
CA PRO A 119 7.32 -42.52 -31.82
C PRO A 119 7.22 -41.09 -31.26
N PHE A 120 6.42 -40.85 -30.22
CA PHE A 120 6.11 -39.51 -29.74
C PHE A 120 7.12 -39.01 -28.70
N THR A 121 7.74 -37.86 -28.96
CA THR A 121 8.73 -37.24 -28.05
C THR A 121 8.10 -36.34 -26.98
N SER A 122 6.85 -35.92 -27.16
CA SER A 122 6.15 -35.04 -26.23
C SER A 122 4.70 -35.49 -26.03
N PRO A 123 4.19 -35.54 -24.78
CA PRO A 123 2.78 -35.85 -24.51
C PRO A 123 1.78 -34.92 -25.20
N LEU A 124 2.17 -33.66 -25.44
CA LEU A 124 1.29 -32.66 -26.05
C LEU A 124 1.07 -32.88 -27.55
N SER A 125 1.92 -33.68 -28.19
CA SER A 125 1.74 -34.07 -29.59
C SER A 125 0.56 -35.03 -29.80
N LEU A 126 0.01 -35.57 -28.70
CA LEU A 126 -1.14 -36.48 -28.71
C LEU A 126 -2.45 -35.69 -28.56
N PRO A 127 -3.55 -36.17 -29.18
CA PRO A 127 -4.85 -35.53 -29.11
C PRO A 127 -5.40 -35.60 -27.68
N HIS A 128 -5.45 -34.45 -27.03
CA HIS A 128 -5.93 -34.29 -25.66
C HIS A 128 -7.32 -33.66 -25.71
N HIS A 129 -8.34 -34.49 -25.47
CA HIS A 129 -9.72 -34.06 -25.32
C HIS A 129 -10.21 -34.42 -23.92
N GLY A 130 -10.92 -33.49 -23.26
CA GLY A 130 -11.42 -33.68 -21.91
C GLY A 130 -10.43 -33.20 -20.83
N ALA A 131 -10.34 -33.92 -19.71
CA ALA A 131 -9.57 -33.49 -18.54
C ALA A 131 -8.05 -33.81 -18.69
N PRO A 132 -7.16 -32.80 -18.75
CA PRO A 132 -5.72 -33.02 -18.89
C PRO A 132 -5.08 -33.81 -17.75
N SER A 133 -5.68 -33.76 -16.56
CA SER A 133 -5.25 -34.53 -15.40
C SER A 133 -5.28 -36.04 -15.64
N LEU A 134 -6.24 -36.54 -16.41
CA LEU A 134 -6.34 -37.97 -16.71
C LEU A 134 -5.20 -38.46 -17.60
N TYR A 135 -4.77 -37.63 -18.57
CA TYR A 135 -3.63 -37.95 -19.43
C TYR A 135 -2.33 -37.95 -18.63
N ALA A 136 -2.14 -36.96 -17.75
CA ALA A 136 -0.99 -36.93 -16.87
C ALA A 136 -0.97 -38.12 -15.88
N CYS A 137 -2.10 -38.48 -15.28
CA CYS A 137 -2.22 -39.71 -14.48
C CYS A 137 -1.84 -40.96 -15.28
N ALA A 138 -2.30 -41.05 -16.53
CA ALA A 138 -2.04 -42.22 -17.36
C ALA A 138 -0.56 -42.34 -17.76
N ILE A 139 0.08 -41.22 -18.07
CA ILE A 139 1.48 -41.18 -18.51
C ILE A 139 2.45 -41.32 -17.34
N TYR A 140 2.25 -40.54 -16.27
CA TYR A 140 3.21 -40.44 -15.17
C TYR A 140 2.84 -41.26 -13.94
N GLY A 141 1.67 -41.88 -13.95
CA GLY A 141 1.13 -42.68 -12.85
C GLY A 141 0.22 -41.88 -11.91
N ARG A 142 -0.93 -42.47 -11.55
CA ARG A 142 -1.94 -41.84 -10.69
C ARG A 142 -1.42 -41.59 -9.27
N GLY A 143 -0.64 -42.51 -8.72
CA GLY A 143 -0.07 -42.38 -7.37
C GLY A 143 0.82 -41.15 -7.24
N PHE A 144 1.78 -41.00 -8.15
CA PHE A 144 2.71 -39.87 -8.17
C PHE A 144 1.99 -38.55 -8.48
N PHE A 145 1.10 -38.53 -9.48
CA PHE A 145 0.30 -37.34 -9.77
C PHE A 145 -0.51 -36.86 -8.55
N THR A 146 -1.14 -37.80 -7.83
CA THR A 146 -1.97 -37.47 -6.65
C THR A 146 -1.11 -36.93 -5.50
N GLN A 147 0.10 -37.47 -5.31
CA GLN A 147 1.07 -36.97 -4.34
C GLN A 147 1.46 -35.51 -4.65
N GLU A 148 1.89 -35.21 -5.88
CA GLU A 148 2.28 -33.84 -6.26
C GLU A 148 1.10 -32.86 -6.22
N LEU A 149 -0.10 -33.32 -6.58
CA LEU A 149 -1.32 -32.53 -6.44
C LEU A 149 -1.64 -32.22 -4.97
N ASN A 150 -1.46 -33.18 -4.06
CA ASN A 150 -1.64 -32.97 -2.63
C ASN A 150 -0.58 -32.00 -2.10
N ARG A 151 0.71 -32.20 -2.43
CA ARG A 151 1.79 -31.26 -2.06
C ARG A 151 1.45 -29.82 -2.45
N LEU A 152 1.05 -29.58 -3.70
CA LEU A 152 0.63 -28.24 -4.15
C LEU A 152 -0.60 -27.71 -3.42
N THR A 153 -1.58 -28.57 -3.17
CA THR A 153 -2.82 -28.17 -2.48
C THR A 153 -2.55 -27.81 -1.03
N ASP A 154 -1.76 -28.60 -0.32
CA ASP A 154 -1.43 -28.42 1.09
C ASP A 154 -0.62 -27.13 1.30
N THR A 155 0.37 -26.86 0.44
CA THR A 155 1.09 -25.57 0.46
C THR A 155 0.18 -24.39 0.10
N LEU A 156 -0.78 -24.54 -0.81
CA LEU A 156 -1.73 -23.45 -1.05
C LEU A 156 -2.64 -23.22 0.16
N VAL A 157 -3.06 -24.28 0.85
CA VAL A 157 -3.82 -24.16 2.08
C VAL A 157 -3.00 -23.46 3.17
N SER A 158 -1.73 -23.80 3.33
CA SER A 158 -0.83 -23.12 4.29
C SER A 158 -0.61 -21.64 3.95
N LEU A 159 -0.78 -21.24 2.68
CA LEU A 159 -0.76 -19.84 2.26
C LEU A 159 -2.12 -19.11 2.46
N GLY A 160 -3.17 -19.81 2.90
CA GLY A 160 -4.51 -19.25 3.15
C GLY A 160 -5.52 -19.45 2.01
N TYR A 161 -5.30 -20.38 1.08
CA TYR A 161 -6.34 -20.76 0.12
C TYR A 161 -7.33 -21.74 0.76
N LYS A 162 -8.65 -21.56 0.53
CA LYS A 162 -9.67 -22.51 1.01
C LYS A 162 -9.45 -23.89 0.36
N HIS A 163 -9.58 -24.98 1.12
CA HIS A 163 -9.38 -26.36 0.64
C HIS A 163 -10.43 -26.78 -0.42
N GLN A 164 -11.66 -26.29 -0.29
CA GLN A 164 -12.79 -26.67 -1.15
C GLN A 164 -12.54 -26.28 -2.63
N ASN A 165 -12.73 -27.24 -3.54
CA ASN A 165 -12.56 -27.11 -4.99
C ASN A 165 -11.12 -26.80 -5.49
N GLN A 166 -10.08 -26.78 -4.65
CA GLN A 166 -8.71 -26.54 -5.14
C GLN A 166 -8.19 -27.69 -5.99
N LYS A 167 -8.38 -28.94 -5.53
CA LYS A 167 -7.92 -30.13 -6.27
C LYS A 167 -8.50 -30.19 -7.69
N ASN A 168 -9.75 -29.77 -7.87
CA ASN A 168 -10.40 -29.75 -9.19
C ASN A 168 -9.79 -28.68 -10.10
N HIS A 169 -9.52 -27.48 -9.59
CA HIS A 169 -8.92 -26.41 -10.40
C HIS A 169 -7.43 -26.65 -10.70
N LEU A 170 -6.70 -27.21 -9.74
CA LEU A 170 -5.26 -27.44 -9.86
C LEU A 170 -4.95 -28.69 -10.69
N SER A 171 -5.78 -29.73 -10.65
CA SER A 171 -5.50 -30.99 -11.34
C SER A 171 -5.34 -30.80 -12.86
N ALA A 172 -6.22 -30.03 -13.49
CA ALA A 172 -6.13 -29.75 -14.93
C ALA A 172 -4.84 -29.00 -15.29
N LEU A 173 -4.49 -27.96 -14.53
CA LEU A 173 -3.28 -27.19 -14.76
C LEU A 173 -2.02 -28.00 -14.47
N LEU A 174 -1.97 -28.77 -13.38
CA LEU A 174 -0.85 -29.62 -13.05
C LEU A 174 -0.60 -30.63 -14.17
N GLY A 175 -1.66 -31.25 -14.69
CA GLY A 175 -1.54 -32.17 -15.82
C GLY A 175 -0.93 -31.51 -17.05
N ILE A 176 -1.37 -30.30 -17.39
CA ILE A 176 -0.77 -29.52 -18.49
C ILE A 176 0.70 -29.21 -18.22
N LEU A 177 1.05 -28.76 -17.02
CA LEU A 177 2.43 -28.42 -16.67
C LEU A 177 3.36 -29.62 -16.76
N MET A 178 2.95 -30.78 -16.22
CA MET A 178 3.74 -32.01 -16.31
C MET A 178 3.94 -32.44 -17.77
N MET A 179 2.88 -32.42 -18.58
CA MET A 179 2.96 -32.76 -20.00
C MET A 179 3.79 -31.76 -20.83
N MET A 180 3.71 -30.46 -20.54
CA MET A 180 4.52 -29.40 -21.17
C MET A 180 6.00 -29.52 -20.82
N ASN A 181 6.29 -29.99 -19.60
CA ASN A 181 7.64 -30.12 -19.09
C ASN A 181 8.31 -31.44 -19.49
N GLY A 182 7.52 -32.50 -19.70
CA GLY A 182 8.03 -33.86 -19.95
C GLY A 182 8.48 -34.59 -18.69
N ASN A 183 8.65 -33.88 -17.57
CA ASN A 183 8.98 -34.42 -16.24
C ASN A 183 7.86 -34.06 -15.23
N PRO A 184 7.31 -35.03 -14.48
CA PRO A 184 6.23 -34.78 -13.54
C PRO A 184 6.67 -34.19 -12.19
N GLN A 185 7.97 -34.22 -11.85
CA GLN A 185 8.48 -33.71 -10.57
C GLN A 185 8.36 -32.19 -10.51
N LEU A 186 7.78 -31.66 -9.43
CA LEU A 186 7.61 -30.21 -9.26
C LEU A 186 8.95 -29.48 -9.23
N GLU A 187 9.99 -30.12 -8.71
CA GLU A 187 11.35 -29.59 -8.62
C GLU A 187 11.95 -29.26 -10.00
N SER A 188 11.45 -29.88 -11.07
CA SER A 188 11.87 -29.62 -12.43
C SER A 188 11.15 -28.42 -13.08
N PHE A 189 10.17 -27.81 -12.41
CA PHE A 189 9.37 -26.72 -12.99
C PHE A 189 10.11 -25.39 -12.95
N THR A 190 10.24 -24.76 -14.11
CA THR A 190 10.94 -23.47 -14.27
C THR A 190 9.97 -22.30 -14.43
N THR A 191 10.46 -21.07 -14.26
CA THR A 191 9.64 -19.87 -14.50
C THR A 191 9.19 -19.75 -15.96
N ASP A 192 10.01 -20.19 -16.92
CA ASP A 192 9.70 -20.20 -18.35
C ASP A 192 8.58 -21.19 -18.69
N LEU A 193 8.55 -22.36 -18.04
CA LEU A 193 7.46 -23.32 -18.17
C LEU A 193 6.12 -22.68 -17.77
N LEU A 194 6.09 -21.98 -16.64
CA LEU A 194 4.87 -21.33 -16.17
C LEU A 194 4.42 -20.22 -17.14
N TRP A 195 5.34 -19.43 -17.69
CA TRP A 195 5.00 -18.42 -18.70
C TRP A 195 4.42 -19.03 -19.98
N ARG A 196 5.00 -20.13 -20.46
CA ARG A 196 4.44 -20.88 -21.60
C ARG A 196 3.03 -21.39 -21.29
N ALA A 197 2.81 -21.94 -20.09
CA ALA A 197 1.50 -22.44 -19.67
C ALA A 197 0.45 -21.32 -19.53
N GLN A 198 0.87 -20.11 -19.15
CA GLN A 198 -0.03 -18.96 -19.07
C GLN A 198 -0.52 -18.49 -20.45
N ASN A 199 0.32 -18.62 -21.48
CA ASN A 199 -0.02 -18.29 -22.86
C ASN A 199 -0.81 -19.40 -23.58
N TYR A 200 -1.07 -20.52 -22.89
CA TYR A 200 -1.93 -21.59 -23.38
C TYR A 200 -3.39 -21.10 -23.52
N HIS A 201 -4.11 -21.57 -24.54
CA HIS A 201 -5.32 -20.96 -25.09
C HIS A 201 -6.56 -20.85 -24.15
N ASP A 202 -6.50 -21.38 -22.93
CA ASP A 202 -7.61 -21.36 -21.96
C ASP A 202 -7.43 -20.29 -20.87
N ARG A 203 -8.35 -19.32 -20.80
CA ARG A 203 -8.36 -18.24 -19.80
C ARG A 203 -8.49 -18.72 -18.36
N GLY A 204 -9.13 -19.86 -18.11
CA GLY A 204 -9.27 -20.46 -16.78
C GLY A 204 -7.95 -21.04 -16.27
N ILE A 205 -7.23 -21.73 -17.16
CA ILE A 205 -5.90 -22.28 -16.88
C ILE A 205 -4.90 -21.16 -16.64
N ALA A 206 -4.87 -20.13 -17.50
CA ALA A 206 -3.99 -18.97 -17.36
C ALA A 206 -4.13 -18.25 -16.01
N ARG A 207 -5.35 -18.18 -15.46
CA ARG A 207 -5.60 -17.58 -14.12
C ARG A 207 -5.06 -18.41 -12.97
N THR A 208 -4.95 -19.72 -13.16
CA THR A 208 -4.57 -20.68 -12.12
C THR A 208 -3.05 -20.84 -12.04
N VAL A 209 -2.31 -20.58 -13.13
CA VAL A 209 -0.82 -20.63 -13.16
C VAL A 209 -0.20 -19.75 -12.09
N GLY A 210 -0.79 -18.56 -11.86
CA GLY A 210 -0.36 -17.68 -10.79
C GLY A 210 -0.39 -18.35 -9.42
N ARG A 211 -1.39 -19.20 -9.12
CA ARG A 211 -1.49 -19.91 -7.82
C ARG A 211 -0.37 -20.95 -7.68
N VAL A 212 -0.15 -21.77 -8.71
CA VAL A 212 0.93 -22.76 -8.72
C VAL A 212 2.29 -22.08 -8.52
N SER A 213 2.50 -20.91 -9.14
CA SER A 213 3.73 -20.14 -8.93
C SER A 213 3.93 -19.70 -7.47
N TYR A 214 2.87 -19.34 -6.73
CA TYR A 214 2.99 -19.07 -5.30
C TYR A 214 3.34 -20.32 -4.48
N ALA A 215 2.74 -21.46 -4.82
CA ALA A 215 3.03 -22.73 -4.15
C ALA A 215 4.49 -23.14 -4.36
N LEU A 216 4.98 -23.13 -5.60
CA LEU A 216 6.36 -23.47 -5.94
C LEU A 216 7.38 -22.54 -5.26
N ALA A 217 7.04 -21.25 -5.13
CA ALA A 217 7.91 -20.31 -4.43
C ALA A 217 7.94 -20.55 -2.91
N ALA A 218 6.80 -20.90 -2.31
CA ALA A 218 6.73 -21.26 -0.90
C ALA A 218 7.47 -22.57 -0.59
N MET A 219 7.45 -23.53 -1.53
CA MET A 219 8.26 -24.76 -1.47
C MET A 219 9.76 -24.52 -1.73
N GLY A 220 10.19 -23.31 -2.10
CA GLY A 220 11.59 -23.02 -2.42
C GLY A 220 12.07 -23.52 -3.79
N ILE A 221 11.18 -24.05 -4.64
CA ILE A 221 11.53 -24.56 -5.98
C ILE A 221 11.88 -23.41 -6.93
N ILE A 222 11.16 -22.28 -6.84
CA ILE A 222 11.49 -21.07 -7.59
C ILE A 222 11.84 -19.92 -6.64
N LYS A 223 12.77 -19.05 -7.05
CA LYS A 223 13.26 -17.92 -6.24
C LYS A 223 12.14 -16.97 -5.78
N SER A 224 11.15 -16.73 -6.63
CA SER A 224 10.04 -15.83 -6.33
C SER A 224 8.81 -16.17 -7.17
N PRO A 225 7.59 -15.94 -6.64
CA PRO A 225 6.38 -16.16 -7.42
C PRO A 225 6.31 -15.20 -8.62
N VAL A 226 5.93 -15.75 -9.77
CA VAL A 226 5.78 -15.02 -11.02
C VAL A 226 4.44 -14.30 -11.04
N ARG A 227 4.47 -13.00 -11.34
CA ARG A 227 3.27 -12.16 -11.36
C ARG A 227 2.51 -12.32 -12.68
N MET A 228 1.71 -13.39 -12.77
CA MET A 228 1.03 -13.85 -14.01
C MET A 228 -0.23 -13.09 -14.41
N ARG A 229 -0.27 -11.78 -14.20
CA ARG A 229 -1.15 -10.93 -15.00
C ARG A 229 -0.26 -10.43 -16.11
N ASN A 230 -0.65 -10.65 -17.38
CA ASN A 230 -0.08 -9.96 -18.56
C ASN A 230 -0.35 -8.45 -18.50
N TYR A 231 -0.05 -7.84 -17.36
CA TYR A 231 0.17 -6.43 -17.22
C TYR A 231 1.49 -6.21 -17.92
N GLN A 232 1.43 -5.94 -19.22
CA GLN A 232 2.47 -5.09 -19.78
C GLN A 232 2.49 -3.87 -18.89
N GLU A 233 3.61 -3.66 -18.18
CA GLU A 233 3.78 -2.48 -17.35
C GLU A 233 3.56 -1.19 -18.14
N TRP A 234 3.65 -1.30 -19.47
CA TRP A 234 3.57 -0.20 -20.39
C TRP A 234 2.82 -0.54 -21.68
N HIS A 235 1.86 0.31 -22.04
CA HIS A 235 1.37 0.41 -23.41
C HIS A 235 1.99 1.64 -24.05
N GLU A 236 2.68 1.44 -25.18
CA GLU A 236 3.21 2.56 -25.93
C GLU A 236 2.08 3.49 -26.40
N LYS A 237 2.33 4.80 -26.30
CA LYS A 237 1.36 5.82 -26.69
C LYS A 237 1.53 6.11 -28.19
N PRO A 238 0.45 6.35 -28.94
CA PRO A 238 0.55 6.80 -30.31
C PRO A 238 1.32 8.12 -30.37
N THR A 239 2.25 8.24 -31.31
CA THR A 239 3.13 9.42 -31.48
C THR A 239 3.09 10.00 -32.89
N ASP A 240 2.15 9.55 -33.73
CA ASP A 240 2.14 9.85 -35.18
C ASP A 240 2.01 11.35 -35.49
N ASN A 241 1.36 12.11 -34.60
CA ASN A 241 1.11 13.55 -34.74
C ASN A 241 2.06 14.40 -33.88
N ILE A 242 3.26 13.92 -33.56
CA ILE A 242 4.25 14.63 -32.76
C ILE A 242 5.58 14.62 -33.52
N ALA A 243 6.33 15.73 -33.46
CA ALA A 243 7.67 15.80 -34.02
C ALA A 243 8.56 14.66 -33.45
N GLN A 244 9.18 13.88 -34.34
CA GLN A 244 10.01 12.73 -33.93
C GLN A 244 11.19 13.10 -33.01
N PRO A 245 11.90 14.24 -33.19
CA PRO A 245 12.92 14.67 -32.25
C PRO A 245 12.38 14.86 -30.82
N TRP A 246 11.22 15.49 -30.67
CA TRP A 246 10.54 15.62 -29.38
C TRP A 246 10.21 14.27 -28.74
N VAL A 247 9.67 13.32 -29.54
CA VAL A 247 9.35 11.96 -29.08
C VAL A 247 10.62 11.24 -28.59
N ALA A 248 11.72 11.37 -29.31
CA ALA A 248 13.01 10.80 -28.91
C ALA A 248 13.47 11.37 -27.56
N CYS A 249 13.41 12.69 -27.36
CA CYS A 249 13.72 13.30 -26.06
C CYS A 249 12.80 12.82 -24.94
N CYS A 250 11.50 12.67 -25.21
CA CYS A 250 10.53 12.14 -24.24
C CYS A 250 10.87 10.70 -23.84
N ARG A 251 11.17 9.83 -24.81
CA ARG A 251 11.54 8.43 -24.58
C ARG A 251 12.84 8.34 -23.77
N ARG A 252 13.86 9.11 -24.17
CA ARG A 252 15.12 9.22 -23.43
C ARG A 252 14.87 9.67 -21.98
N TRP A 253 14.03 10.68 -21.76
CA TRP A 253 13.66 11.13 -20.40
C TRP A 253 13.01 10.04 -19.58
N ARG A 254 12.11 9.26 -20.18
CA ARG A 254 11.49 8.13 -19.49
C ARG A 254 12.50 7.06 -19.08
N GLU A 255 13.49 6.77 -19.92
CA GLU A 255 14.51 5.75 -19.66
C GLU A 255 15.52 6.22 -18.60
N THR A 256 15.89 7.50 -18.61
CA THR A 256 16.84 8.08 -17.66
C THR A 256 16.20 8.46 -16.31
N SER A 257 14.91 8.82 -16.28
CA SER A 257 14.25 9.32 -15.07
C SER A 257 14.13 8.25 -13.98
N VAL A 258 14.65 8.58 -12.80
CA VAL A 258 14.55 7.78 -11.55
C VAL A 258 13.21 7.94 -10.82
N LEU A 259 12.23 8.59 -11.46
CA LEU A 259 10.90 8.71 -10.89
C LEU A 259 10.21 7.35 -10.77
N ARG A 260 9.36 7.23 -9.74
CA ARG A 260 8.50 6.06 -9.54
C ARG A 260 7.70 5.75 -10.82
N PRO A 261 7.49 4.45 -11.17
CA PRO A 261 6.86 4.06 -12.43
C PRO A 261 5.59 4.83 -12.77
N ARG A 262 4.64 4.93 -11.83
CA ARG A 262 3.37 5.64 -12.04
C ARG A 262 3.52 7.16 -12.20
N SER A 263 4.46 7.78 -11.49
CA SER A 263 4.74 9.21 -11.60
C SER A 263 5.42 9.51 -12.93
N ARG A 264 6.41 8.69 -13.30
CA ARG A 264 7.12 8.73 -14.57
C ARG A 264 6.17 8.56 -15.74
N GLU A 265 5.25 7.59 -15.65
CA GLU A 265 4.17 7.38 -16.62
C GLU A 265 3.28 8.60 -16.80
N SER A 266 2.79 9.15 -15.68
CA SER A 266 1.88 10.29 -15.71
C SER A 266 2.55 11.52 -16.31
N GLN A 267 3.81 11.78 -15.94
CA GLN A 267 4.58 12.90 -16.47
C GLN A 267 4.96 12.69 -17.93
N TYR A 268 5.45 11.50 -18.31
CA TYR A 268 5.73 11.15 -19.70
C TYR A 268 4.51 11.38 -20.60
N SER A 269 3.32 10.95 -20.15
CA SER A 269 2.07 11.23 -20.84
C SER A 269 1.84 12.74 -21.01
N PHE A 270 2.01 13.56 -19.97
CA PHE A 270 1.87 15.02 -20.11
C PHE A 270 2.90 15.64 -21.07
N ILE A 271 4.16 15.20 -21.03
CA ILE A 271 5.21 15.75 -21.91
C ILE A 271 4.93 15.39 -23.37
N LEU A 272 4.44 14.18 -23.67
CA LEU A 272 3.98 13.83 -25.01
C LEU A 272 2.77 14.65 -25.45
N ARG A 273 1.82 14.92 -24.54
CA ARG A 273 0.66 15.79 -24.85
C ARG A 273 1.09 17.22 -25.17
N CYS A 274 2.16 17.71 -24.54
CA CYS A 274 2.79 18.97 -24.91
C CYS A 274 3.26 18.93 -26.38
N GLY A 275 3.83 17.81 -26.81
CA GLY A 275 4.20 17.58 -28.21
C GLY A 275 3.02 17.67 -29.19
N LEU A 276 1.83 17.21 -28.81
CA LEU A 276 0.62 17.38 -29.63
C LEU A 276 0.18 18.86 -29.73
N TRP A 277 0.34 19.62 -28.65
CA TRP A 277 0.08 21.05 -28.66
C TRP A 277 1.08 21.79 -29.54
N LEU A 278 2.38 21.47 -29.43
CA LEU A 278 3.43 22.01 -30.30
C LEU A 278 3.12 21.72 -31.77
N ALA A 279 2.76 20.48 -32.12
CA ALA A 279 2.44 20.13 -33.51
C ALA A 279 1.25 20.92 -34.10
N ARG A 280 0.33 21.42 -33.27
CA ARG A 280 -0.83 22.21 -33.71
C ARG A 280 -0.55 23.70 -33.79
N GLU A 281 0.09 24.26 -32.75
CA GLU A 281 0.21 25.71 -32.57
C GLU A 281 1.61 26.25 -32.86
N HIS A 282 2.63 25.40 -32.80
CA HIS A 282 4.06 25.74 -32.95
C HIS A 282 4.82 24.65 -33.73
N PRO A 283 4.43 24.32 -34.98
CA PRO A 283 5.04 23.22 -35.75
C PRO A 283 6.53 23.43 -36.06
N GLU A 284 7.01 24.67 -35.96
CA GLU A 284 8.43 25.04 -36.07
C GLU A 284 9.29 24.49 -34.92
N ILE A 285 8.68 24.18 -33.77
CA ILE A 285 9.37 23.68 -32.58
C ILE A 285 9.44 22.15 -32.63
N ARG A 286 10.65 21.61 -32.75
CA ARG A 286 10.86 20.16 -32.90
C ARG A 286 11.53 19.54 -31.68
N GLU A 287 12.28 20.34 -30.91
CA GLU A 287 13.00 19.90 -29.72
C GLU A 287 12.95 20.93 -28.56
N PRO A 288 13.35 20.56 -27.32
CA PRO A 288 13.33 21.48 -26.18
C PRO A 288 14.17 22.76 -26.37
N SER A 289 15.29 22.70 -27.07
CA SER A 289 16.19 23.83 -27.38
C SER A 289 15.54 24.92 -28.24
N ASP A 290 14.52 24.58 -29.01
CA ASP A 290 13.79 25.52 -29.87
C ASP A 290 12.89 26.46 -29.05
N TRP A 291 12.48 26.04 -27.84
CA TRP A 291 11.56 26.82 -27.00
C TRP A 291 12.12 28.17 -26.58
N THR A 292 11.24 29.17 -26.59
CA THR A 292 11.54 30.53 -26.13
C THR A 292 10.71 30.91 -24.90
N MET A 293 11.02 32.05 -24.30
CA MET A 293 10.20 32.64 -23.24
C MET A 293 8.75 32.89 -23.69
N ALA A 294 8.54 33.28 -24.96
CA ALA A 294 7.21 33.47 -25.53
C ALA A 294 6.44 32.15 -25.63
N THR A 295 7.11 31.06 -26.04
CA THR A 295 6.52 29.72 -26.07
C THR A 295 6.08 29.27 -24.68
N CYS A 296 6.86 29.54 -23.63
CA CYS A 296 6.46 29.23 -22.25
C CYS A 296 5.18 29.96 -21.83
N ALA A 297 5.07 31.24 -22.14
CA ALA A 297 3.87 32.02 -21.84
C ALA A 297 2.64 31.50 -22.62
N SER A 298 2.83 31.19 -23.92
CA SER A 298 1.81 30.58 -24.78
C SER A 298 1.34 29.23 -24.20
N PHE A 299 2.26 28.38 -23.77
CA PHE A 299 1.96 27.08 -23.17
C PHE A 299 1.13 27.21 -21.88
N ILE A 300 1.51 28.10 -20.96
CA ILE A 300 0.75 28.33 -19.71
C ILE A 300 -0.66 28.81 -20.03
N ALA A 301 -0.80 29.74 -20.98
CA ALA A 301 -2.10 30.26 -21.41
C ALA A 301 -2.97 29.16 -22.06
N ALA A 302 -2.38 28.30 -22.89
CA ALA A 302 -3.04 27.14 -23.49
C ALA A 302 -3.55 26.17 -22.41
N VAL A 303 -2.71 25.80 -21.43
CA VAL A 303 -3.12 24.95 -20.30
C VAL A 303 -4.23 25.60 -19.46
N GLY A 304 -4.23 26.93 -19.32
CA GLY A 304 -5.29 27.68 -18.65
C GLY A 304 -6.67 27.47 -19.30
N ARG A 305 -6.71 27.50 -20.64
CA ARG A 305 -7.93 27.38 -21.46
C ARG A 305 -8.30 25.93 -21.82
N MET A 306 -7.38 24.99 -21.60
CA MET A 306 -7.53 23.60 -22.03
C MET A 306 -8.74 22.89 -21.42
N LYS A 307 -9.44 22.14 -22.25
CA LYS A 307 -10.54 21.24 -21.89
C LYS A 307 -10.03 19.83 -21.63
N VAL A 308 -10.78 19.08 -20.83
CA VAL A 308 -10.49 17.67 -20.56
C VAL A 308 -10.56 16.87 -21.87
N ASP A 309 -9.53 16.05 -22.09
CA ASP A 309 -9.30 15.19 -23.26
C ASP A 309 -8.93 15.90 -24.59
N GLU A 310 -8.80 17.23 -24.62
CA GLU A 310 -8.45 18.01 -25.83
C GLU A 310 -7.11 17.60 -26.47
N LEU A 311 -6.13 17.26 -25.63
CA LEU A 311 -4.83 16.69 -26.01
C LEU A 311 -4.69 15.24 -25.54
N SER A 312 -5.76 14.44 -25.56
CA SER A 312 -5.65 13.05 -25.12
C SER A 312 -4.88 12.20 -26.13
N LEU A 313 -3.79 11.58 -25.67
CA LEU A 313 -3.11 10.51 -26.40
C LEU A 313 -3.96 9.25 -26.29
N GLY A 314 -4.34 8.68 -27.43
CA GLY A 314 -5.03 7.39 -27.48
C GLY A 314 -4.20 6.26 -26.86
N THR A 315 -4.73 5.04 -26.92
CA THR A 315 -3.99 3.82 -26.61
C THR A 315 -4.24 2.79 -27.69
N ALA A 316 -3.43 1.73 -27.75
CA ALA A 316 -3.68 0.58 -28.63
C ALA A 316 -5.07 -0.09 -28.41
N ARG A 317 -5.76 0.24 -27.31
CA ARG A 317 -7.13 -0.22 -26.98
C ARG A 317 -8.20 0.87 -27.20
N GLY A 318 -7.86 1.93 -27.94
CA GLY A 318 -8.73 3.09 -28.20
C GLY A 318 -8.50 4.28 -27.27
N VAL A 319 -9.26 5.35 -27.48
CA VAL A 319 -9.23 6.58 -26.68
C VAL A 319 -10.22 6.47 -25.54
N ARG A 320 -9.74 6.37 -24.29
CA ARG A 320 -10.62 6.44 -23.11
C ARG A 320 -11.04 7.89 -22.91
N ARG A 321 -12.32 8.20 -23.12
CA ARG A 321 -12.89 9.51 -22.80
C ARG A 321 -13.31 9.59 -21.34
N SER A 322 -13.01 10.73 -20.72
CA SER A 322 -13.49 11.11 -19.40
C SER A 322 -14.99 11.46 -19.47
N SER A 323 -15.71 11.29 -18.36
CA SER A 323 -17.09 11.79 -18.25
C SER A 323 -17.16 13.31 -18.31
N ARG A 324 -16.06 14.00 -18.01
CA ARG A 324 -15.92 15.47 -18.07
C ARG A 324 -15.30 15.96 -19.38
N SER A 325 -15.26 15.12 -20.42
CA SER A 325 -14.67 15.48 -21.71
C SER A 325 -15.33 16.76 -22.25
N GLY A 326 -14.51 17.72 -22.69
CA GLY A 326 -15.00 19.03 -23.16
C GLY A 326 -15.23 20.08 -22.05
N GLU A 327 -15.23 19.70 -20.77
CA GLU A 327 -15.25 20.66 -19.66
C GLU A 327 -13.85 21.25 -19.40
N PRO A 328 -13.74 22.44 -18.78
CA PRO A 328 -12.46 22.98 -18.34
C PRO A 328 -11.71 22.05 -17.38
N MET A 329 -10.38 21.99 -17.53
CA MET A 329 -9.52 21.28 -16.59
C MET A 329 -9.64 21.82 -15.16
N LEU A 330 -9.41 20.97 -14.15
CA LEU A 330 -9.35 21.41 -12.76
C LEU A 330 -8.00 22.06 -12.45
N PRO A 331 -7.93 22.98 -11.47
CA PRO A 331 -6.69 23.68 -11.11
C PRO A 331 -5.50 22.74 -10.86
N ASN A 332 -5.69 21.69 -10.06
CA ASN A 332 -4.63 20.71 -9.77
C ASN A 332 -4.15 19.94 -11.02
N SER A 333 -5.05 19.69 -11.98
CA SER A 333 -4.67 19.04 -13.26
C SER A 333 -3.84 19.98 -14.12
N ARG A 334 -4.19 21.28 -14.17
CA ARG A 334 -3.40 22.31 -14.86
C ARG A 334 -2.01 22.46 -14.25
N ALA A 335 -1.94 22.62 -12.93
CA ALA A 335 -0.68 22.69 -12.19
C ALA A 335 0.19 21.44 -12.41
N GLY A 336 -0.41 20.25 -12.41
CA GLY A 336 0.27 19.00 -12.71
C GLY A 336 0.85 18.92 -14.12
N PHE A 337 0.14 19.45 -15.12
CA PHE A 337 0.62 19.52 -16.50
C PHE A 337 1.83 20.48 -16.61
N VAL A 338 1.69 21.70 -16.09
CA VAL A 338 2.79 22.69 -16.08
C VAL A 338 4.00 22.14 -15.32
N TYR A 339 3.79 21.46 -14.19
CA TYR A 339 4.86 20.82 -13.42
C TYR A 339 5.61 19.75 -14.23
N ALA A 340 4.89 18.90 -14.97
CA ALA A 340 5.51 17.84 -15.76
C ALA A 340 6.43 18.40 -16.85
N VAL A 341 5.97 19.42 -17.60
CA VAL A 341 6.77 20.06 -18.65
C VAL A 341 7.94 20.83 -18.06
N ARG A 342 7.74 21.61 -16.99
CA ARG A 342 8.82 22.31 -16.30
C ARG A 342 9.90 21.34 -15.84
N ARG A 343 9.53 20.21 -15.21
CA ARG A 343 10.49 19.22 -14.75
C ARG A 343 11.27 18.60 -15.91
N PHE A 344 10.58 18.24 -16.99
CA PHE A 344 11.22 17.73 -18.19
C PHE A 344 12.28 18.69 -18.74
N MET A 345 11.97 19.99 -18.81
CA MET A 345 12.91 21.01 -19.25
C MET A 345 14.11 21.17 -18.29
N ILE A 346 13.87 21.14 -16.97
CA ILE A 346 14.94 21.16 -15.96
C ILE A 346 15.85 19.93 -16.12
N ASP A 347 15.27 18.73 -16.25
CA ASP A 347 16.02 17.49 -16.38
C ASP A 347 16.80 17.48 -17.71
N TYR A 348 16.22 17.98 -18.81
CA TYR A 348 16.89 18.12 -20.11
C TYR A 348 18.18 18.95 -20.03
N GLU A 349 18.12 20.11 -19.37
CA GLU A 349 19.29 21.00 -19.20
C GLU A 349 20.30 20.42 -18.19
N ASN A 350 19.83 19.93 -17.04
CA ASN A 350 20.69 19.37 -16.00
C ASN A 350 21.43 18.10 -16.45
N TRP A 351 20.85 17.31 -17.35
CA TRP A 351 21.50 16.13 -17.92
C TRP A 351 22.37 16.46 -19.13
N GLY A 352 22.55 17.73 -19.47
CA GLY A 352 23.43 18.19 -20.54
C GLY A 352 22.97 17.78 -21.93
N TRP A 353 21.66 17.61 -22.15
CA TRP A 353 21.14 17.20 -23.46
C TRP A 353 21.05 18.35 -24.46
N GLY A 354 21.07 19.58 -23.95
CA GLY A 354 21.11 20.82 -24.71
C GLY A 354 20.97 22.02 -23.77
N ARG A 355 21.04 23.23 -24.33
CA ARG A 355 20.91 24.49 -23.59
C ARG A 355 19.58 25.16 -23.92
N LEU A 356 18.84 25.56 -22.89
CA LEU A 356 17.56 26.24 -23.08
C LEU A 356 17.74 27.75 -23.23
N LYS A 357 16.87 28.39 -24.00
CA LYS A 357 16.84 29.86 -24.19
C LYS A 357 16.06 30.59 -23.09
N PHE A 358 15.64 29.87 -22.05
CA PHE A 358 14.81 30.38 -20.96
C PHE A 358 15.11 29.60 -19.68
N SER A 359 14.80 30.17 -18.52
CA SER A 359 14.86 29.44 -17.24
C SER A 359 13.54 28.71 -16.97
N PRO A 360 13.50 27.36 -16.92
CA PRO A 360 12.27 26.62 -16.67
C PRO A 360 11.62 26.92 -15.32
N SER A 361 12.43 27.12 -14.27
CA SER A 361 11.93 27.41 -12.91
C SER A 361 11.16 28.73 -12.83
N ARG A 362 11.57 29.73 -13.63
CA ARG A 362 10.94 31.06 -13.67
C ARG A 362 9.80 31.10 -14.68
N HIS A 363 10.08 30.75 -15.94
CA HIS A 363 9.15 30.93 -17.06
C HIS A 363 8.08 29.84 -17.18
N LEU A 364 8.28 28.67 -16.57
CA LEU A 364 7.26 27.61 -16.43
C LEU A 364 6.80 27.45 -14.97
N SER A 365 6.89 28.52 -14.18
CA SER A 365 6.33 28.56 -12.83
C SER A 365 4.80 28.42 -12.90
N THR A 366 4.22 27.71 -11.92
CA THR A 366 2.76 27.55 -11.87
C THR A 366 2.14 28.86 -11.36
N PRO A 367 1.27 29.52 -12.15
CA PRO A 367 0.66 30.79 -11.77
C PRO A 367 -0.04 30.70 -10.40
N ASP A 368 0.05 31.77 -9.62
CA ASP A 368 -0.61 31.89 -8.33
C ASP A 368 -2.02 32.48 -8.51
N THR A 369 -2.87 31.74 -9.21
CA THR A 369 -4.25 32.15 -9.51
C THR A 369 -5.22 31.02 -9.15
N PRO A 370 -6.50 31.34 -8.83
CA PRO A 370 -7.52 30.32 -8.58
C PRO A 370 -7.69 29.31 -9.72
N LEU A 371 -7.31 29.69 -10.95
CA LEU A 371 -7.36 28.84 -12.13
C LEU A 371 -6.36 27.67 -12.06
N PHE A 372 -5.20 27.88 -11.44
CA PHE A 372 -4.11 26.90 -11.32
C PHE A 372 -3.94 26.34 -9.91
N ARG A 373 -4.39 27.07 -8.88
CA ARG A 373 -4.29 26.66 -7.49
C ARG A 373 -5.66 26.70 -6.84
N GLN A 374 -6.06 25.58 -6.26
CA GLN A 374 -7.22 25.51 -5.38
C GLN A 374 -6.71 25.35 -3.96
N GLY A 375 -7.19 26.20 -3.04
CA GLY A 375 -6.88 26.05 -1.61
C GLY A 375 -7.21 24.63 -1.13
N VAL A 376 -6.35 24.07 -0.26
CA VAL A 376 -6.58 22.73 0.30
C VAL A 376 -7.73 22.83 1.30
N ASN A 377 -8.92 22.41 0.88
CA ASN A 377 -10.05 22.20 1.78
C ASN A 377 -10.13 20.70 2.11
N PRO A 378 -9.67 20.27 3.30
CA PRO A 378 -9.85 18.89 3.72
C PRO A 378 -11.34 18.62 3.82
N ARG A 379 -11.84 17.82 2.87
CA ARG A 379 -13.23 17.37 2.82
C ARG A 379 -13.44 16.32 3.90
N VAL A 380 -13.47 16.74 5.16
CA VAL A 380 -13.77 15.88 6.31
C VAL A 380 -15.15 15.24 6.14
N ILE A 381 -15.28 14.01 6.63
CA ILE A 381 -16.55 13.30 6.74
C ILE A 381 -17.35 13.99 7.84
N ASP A 382 -18.66 14.10 7.67
CA ASP A 382 -19.52 14.69 8.69
C ASP A 382 -19.40 13.95 10.03
N ASP A 383 -19.30 14.69 11.14
CA ASP A 383 -18.99 14.12 12.46
C ASP A 383 -19.91 12.95 12.86
N PRO A 384 -21.25 13.03 12.69
CA PRO A 384 -22.13 11.89 13.01
C PRO A 384 -21.85 10.66 12.15
N VAL A 385 -21.46 10.88 10.90
CA VAL A 385 -21.12 9.82 9.95
C VAL A 385 -19.78 9.19 10.34
N TRP A 386 -18.78 10.00 10.68
CA TRP A 386 -17.47 9.53 11.12
C TRP A 386 -17.56 8.70 12.40
N LEU A 387 -18.32 9.14 13.40
CA LEU A 387 -18.54 8.40 14.65
C LEU A 387 -19.21 7.04 14.41
N LYS A 388 -20.20 6.98 13.51
CA LYS A 388 -20.82 5.71 13.10
C LYS A 388 -19.83 4.76 12.42
N LEU A 389 -18.92 5.28 11.60
CA LEU A 389 -17.87 4.47 10.96
C LEU A 389 -16.84 3.94 11.98
N VAL A 390 -16.47 4.77 12.97
CA VAL A 390 -15.61 4.34 14.09
C VAL A 390 -16.29 3.22 14.87
N TRP A 391 -17.56 3.40 15.25
CA TRP A 391 -18.34 2.35 15.91
C TRP A 391 -18.43 1.07 15.07
N ALA A 392 -18.74 1.19 13.77
CA ALA A 392 -18.85 0.05 12.88
C ALA A 392 -17.51 -0.70 12.76
N SER A 393 -16.38 0.00 12.77
CA SER A 393 -15.05 -0.64 12.67
C SER A 393 -14.73 -1.57 13.83
N LEU A 394 -15.27 -1.28 15.02
CA LEU A 394 -15.13 -2.12 16.22
C LEU A 394 -16.19 -3.24 16.29
N ASN A 395 -17.24 -3.18 15.47
CA ASN A 395 -18.41 -4.05 15.56
C ASN A 395 -18.69 -4.84 14.27
N LEU A 396 -17.68 -5.02 13.40
CA LEU A 396 -17.77 -5.87 12.22
C LEU A 396 -17.89 -7.36 12.61
N ARG A 397 -18.79 -8.07 11.94
CA ARG A 397 -19.08 -9.49 12.12
C ARG A 397 -18.96 -10.26 10.81
N GLN A 398 -19.01 -11.59 10.90
CA GLN A 398 -18.92 -12.48 9.74
C GLN A 398 -20.04 -12.22 8.72
N GLU A 399 -21.25 -11.90 9.18
CA GLU A 399 -22.42 -11.56 8.36
C GLU A 399 -22.24 -10.29 7.51
N ASP A 400 -21.31 -9.40 7.89
CA ASP A 400 -21.09 -8.13 7.18
C ASP A 400 -20.17 -8.29 5.96
N LEU A 401 -19.60 -9.48 5.75
CA LEU A 401 -18.71 -9.76 4.63
C LEU A 401 -19.47 -9.82 3.31
N LEU A 402 -19.17 -8.89 2.38
CA LEU A 402 -19.71 -8.92 1.00
C LEU A 402 -19.33 -10.20 0.24
N SER A 403 -18.20 -10.82 0.60
CA SER A 403 -17.74 -12.08 0.04
C SER A 403 -16.63 -12.68 0.90
N GLU A 404 -16.81 -13.94 1.32
CA GLU A 404 -15.76 -14.70 2.03
C GLU A 404 -14.64 -15.20 1.11
N ILE A 405 -14.71 -14.90 -0.18
CA ILE A 405 -13.80 -15.49 -1.17
C ILE A 405 -12.43 -14.81 -1.10
N TYR A 406 -12.37 -13.53 -0.73
CA TYR A 406 -11.18 -12.70 -0.95
C TYR A 406 -10.30 -12.50 0.29
N TYR A 407 -10.87 -12.14 1.45
CA TYR A 407 -10.12 -11.84 2.67
C TYR A 407 -10.90 -12.30 3.92
N PRO A 408 -10.20 -12.78 4.98
CA PRO A 408 -10.84 -13.18 6.23
C PRO A 408 -11.34 -11.97 7.04
N LEU A 409 -12.27 -12.21 7.98
CA LEU A 409 -12.88 -11.18 8.82
C LEU A 409 -11.85 -10.43 9.66
N SER A 410 -10.97 -11.16 10.35
CA SER A 410 -9.89 -10.64 11.20
C SER A 410 -9.03 -9.59 10.47
N MET A 411 -8.65 -9.89 9.22
CA MET A 411 -7.91 -8.97 8.36
C MET A 411 -8.70 -7.70 8.03
N LEU A 412 -10.00 -7.81 7.71
CA LEU A 412 -10.84 -6.65 7.41
C LEU A 412 -11.12 -5.80 8.65
N GLN A 413 -11.28 -6.43 9.82
CA GLN A 413 -11.40 -5.74 11.10
C GLN A 413 -10.12 -4.94 11.39
N ALA A 414 -8.94 -5.55 11.28
CA ALA A 414 -7.67 -4.86 11.46
C ALA A 414 -7.50 -3.69 10.46
N LEU A 415 -7.86 -3.86 9.19
CA LEU A 415 -7.85 -2.79 8.19
C LEU A 415 -8.78 -1.64 8.57
N ALA A 416 -10.01 -1.96 8.99
CA ALA A 416 -11.02 -0.97 9.37
C ALA A 416 -10.57 -0.15 10.57
N VAL A 417 -10.09 -0.81 11.64
CA VAL A 417 -9.65 -0.18 12.88
C VAL A 417 -8.41 0.68 12.67
N ILE A 418 -7.41 0.21 11.90
CA ILE A 418 -6.25 1.05 11.58
C ILE A 418 -6.68 2.27 10.75
N TRP A 419 -7.60 2.11 9.81
CA TRP A 419 -8.07 3.22 8.98
C TRP A 419 -8.80 4.29 9.79
N THR A 420 -9.64 3.91 10.76
CA THR A 420 -10.41 4.83 11.60
C THR A 420 -9.60 5.43 12.74
N HIS A 421 -8.71 4.67 13.38
CA HIS A 421 -8.00 5.10 14.60
C HIS A 421 -6.56 5.60 14.37
N ALA A 422 -5.91 5.24 13.26
CA ALA A 422 -4.50 5.60 13.04
C ALA A 422 -4.29 6.67 11.95
N GLY A 423 -5.32 7.19 11.28
CA GLY A 423 -5.18 8.33 10.35
C GLY A 423 -4.10 8.18 9.27
N LEU A 424 -3.80 6.96 8.83
CA LEU A 424 -2.73 6.67 7.87
C LEU A 424 -3.14 7.03 6.44
N ARG A 425 -2.17 7.36 5.58
CA ARG A 425 -2.40 7.37 4.14
C ARG A 425 -2.61 5.93 3.67
N GLN A 426 -3.42 5.74 2.64
CA GLN A 426 -3.67 4.42 2.04
C GLN A 426 -2.38 3.66 1.73
N ASN A 427 -1.38 4.31 1.11
CA ASN A 427 -0.08 3.67 0.82
C ASN A 427 0.76 3.33 2.07
N GLU A 428 0.57 4.03 3.18
CA GLU A 428 1.26 3.76 4.45
C GLU A 428 0.63 2.53 5.12
N LEU A 429 -0.69 2.52 5.25
CA LEU A 429 -1.47 1.41 5.79
C LEU A 429 -1.18 0.10 5.03
N MET A 430 -1.14 0.17 3.71
CA MET A 430 -0.85 -0.95 2.82
C MET A 430 0.55 -1.54 2.95
N ARG A 431 1.50 -0.77 3.53
CA ARG A 431 2.91 -1.13 3.65
C ARG A 431 3.36 -1.37 5.09
N LEU A 432 2.43 -1.37 6.04
CA LEU A 432 2.73 -1.77 7.42
C LEU A 432 3.33 -3.18 7.42
N THR A 433 4.38 -3.38 8.21
CA THR A 433 5.03 -4.68 8.41
C THR A 433 4.31 -5.47 9.50
N ALA A 434 4.45 -6.80 9.53
CA ALA A 434 3.81 -7.63 10.55
C ALA A 434 4.18 -7.24 11.99
N GLY A 435 5.40 -6.74 12.21
CA GLY A 435 5.87 -6.22 13.51
C GLY A 435 5.73 -4.71 13.67
N CYS A 436 4.79 -4.05 12.98
CA CYS A 436 4.71 -2.59 12.98
C CYS A 436 4.19 -1.97 14.29
N ILE A 437 3.72 -2.77 15.26
CA ILE A 437 3.01 -2.28 16.44
C ILE A 437 3.59 -2.88 17.72
N ILE A 438 3.97 -2.00 18.65
CA ILE A 438 4.61 -2.37 19.93
C ILE A 438 3.71 -1.85 21.07
N PRO A 439 3.33 -2.69 22.05
CA PRO A 439 2.52 -2.23 23.17
C PRO A 439 3.30 -1.26 24.07
N GLN A 440 2.60 -0.33 24.72
CA GLN A 440 3.15 0.41 25.86
C GLN A 440 3.29 -0.55 27.05
N THR A 441 4.51 -0.83 27.48
CA THR A 441 4.79 -1.74 28.61
C THR A 441 4.93 -1.04 29.95
N GLU A 442 5.22 0.26 29.95
CA GLU A 442 5.49 1.06 31.14
C GLU A 442 4.47 2.19 31.28
N ASP A 443 4.22 2.58 32.53
CA ASP A 443 3.42 3.75 32.87
C ASP A 443 4.11 5.04 32.39
N ILE A 444 3.36 5.98 31.84
CA ILE A 444 3.88 7.29 31.44
C ILE A 444 3.41 8.33 32.44
N ASN A 445 4.35 8.88 33.20
CA ASN A 445 4.10 10.01 34.10
C ASN A 445 4.16 11.31 33.31
N ARG A 446 3.11 12.12 33.42
CA ARG A 446 3.01 13.43 32.77
C ARG A 446 3.47 14.54 33.72
N ASP A 447 3.90 15.66 33.14
CA ASP A 447 4.34 16.86 33.88
C ASP A 447 3.23 17.46 34.76
N ASP A 448 1.96 17.15 34.47
CA ASP A 448 0.78 17.55 35.25
C ASP A 448 0.48 16.63 36.45
N GLY A 449 1.33 15.64 36.71
CA GLY A 449 1.17 14.67 37.80
C GLY A 449 0.21 13.51 37.49
N SER A 450 -0.38 13.46 36.29
CA SER A 450 -1.24 12.33 35.88
C SER A 450 -0.41 11.19 35.25
N THR A 451 -0.83 9.94 35.48
CA THR A 451 -0.17 8.75 34.94
C THR A 451 -1.06 8.08 33.89
N ILE A 452 -0.48 7.75 32.74
CA ILE A 452 -1.11 6.91 31.72
C ILE A 452 -0.68 5.45 31.99
N PRO A 453 -1.59 4.57 32.41
CA PRO A 453 -1.26 3.18 32.72
C PRO A 453 -0.69 2.44 31.51
N ALA A 454 0.22 1.50 31.75
CA ALA A 454 0.71 0.55 30.77
C ALA A 454 -0.46 -0.17 30.06
N GLY A 455 -0.32 -0.40 28.75
CA GLY A 455 -1.37 -0.99 27.93
C GLY A 455 -2.48 -0.04 27.47
N THR A 456 -2.44 1.26 27.82
CA THR A 456 -3.42 2.24 27.32
C THR A 456 -3.24 2.54 25.83
N LEU A 457 -1.99 2.68 25.39
CA LEU A 457 -1.62 2.95 24.00
C LEU A 457 -0.62 1.92 23.45
N CYS A 458 -0.35 2.04 22.16
CA CYS A 458 0.70 1.30 21.48
C CYS A 458 1.40 2.20 20.46
N TYR A 459 2.64 1.87 20.16
CA TYR A 459 3.49 2.59 19.22
C TYR A 459 3.42 1.93 17.85
N LEU A 460 2.94 2.68 16.87
CA LEU A 460 2.80 2.25 15.48
C LEU A 460 3.95 2.81 14.64
N SER A 461 4.77 1.92 14.10
CA SER A 461 5.85 2.19 13.15
C SER A 461 5.28 2.36 11.74
N VAL A 462 5.24 3.60 11.27
CA VAL A 462 4.71 3.97 9.95
C VAL A 462 5.84 4.02 8.92
N PRO A 463 5.75 3.26 7.81
CA PRO A 463 6.79 3.25 6.79
C PRO A 463 6.86 4.58 6.03
N ALA A 464 8.02 4.88 5.44
CA ALA A 464 8.25 6.13 4.74
C ALA A 464 7.18 6.43 3.66
N GLY A 465 6.62 7.64 3.72
CA GLY A 465 5.53 8.13 2.88
C GLY A 465 5.99 8.86 1.62
N LYS A 466 5.08 9.57 0.94
CA LYS A 466 5.41 10.41 -0.26
C LYS A 466 6.33 11.58 0.09
N THR A 467 6.18 12.12 1.29
CA THR A 467 6.82 13.36 1.75
C THR A 467 7.42 13.22 3.15
N SER A 468 7.24 12.07 3.81
CA SER A 468 7.63 11.83 5.19
C SER A 468 8.62 10.68 5.29
N LYS A 469 9.63 10.84 6.14
CA LYS A 469 10.50 9.74 6.59
C LYS A 469 9.66 8.70 7.35
N ALA A 470 10.21 7.51 7.57
CA ALA A 470 9.59 6.56 8.49
C ALA A 470 9.53 7.19 9.90
N PHE A 471 8.43 6.97 10.62
CA PHE A 471 8.22 7.57 11.93
C PHE A 471 7.34 6.66 12.80
N VAL A 472 7.43 6.84 14.11
CA VAL A 472 6.63 6.11 15.09
C VAL A 472 5.61 7.06 15.68
N LYS A 473 4.40 6.56 15.96
CA LYS A 473 3.38 7.36 16.63
C LYS A 473 2.53 6.57 17.62
N PRO A 474 2.01 7.21 18.68
CA PRO A 474 1.08 6.58 19.60
C PRO A 474 -0.30 6.43 18.95
N VAL A 475 -0.92 5.27 19.14
CA VAL A 475 -2.32 4.97 18.79
C VAL A 475 -2.96 4.17 19.92
N SER A 476 -4.29 4.16 20.01
CA SER A 476 -5.00 3.42 21.07
C SER A 476 -4.68 1.92 21.03
N ALA A 477 -4.57 1.28 22.19
CA ALA A 477 -4.31 -0.16 22.32
C ALA A 477 -5.35 -1.05 21.62
N VAL A 478 -6.55 -0.51 21.34
CA VAL A 478 -7.56 -1.19 20.51
C VAL A 478 -6.99 -1.59 19.14
N VAL A 479 -6.09 -0.80 18.56
CA VAL A 479 -5.45 -1.11 17.28
C VAL A 479 -4.62 -2.37 17.39
N LYS A 480 -3.83 -2.52 18.46
CA LYS A 480 -3.01 -3.71 18.73
C LYS A 480 -3.87 -4.96 18.84
N LYS A 481 -4.98 -4.89 19.58
CA LYS A 481 -5.93 -6.01 19.73
C LYS A 481 -6.36 -6.61 18.39
N TYR A 482 -6.83 -5.78 17.45
CA TYR A 482 -7.27 -6.29 16.13
C TYR A 482 -6.11 -6.70 15.23
N VAL A 483 -4.95 -6.05 15.36
CA VAL A 483 -3.73 -6.52 14.67
C VAL A 483 -3.34 -7.92 15.14
N ASP A 484 -3.40 -8.19 16.44
CA ASP A 484 -3.06 -9.50 17.00
C ASP A 484 -4.03 -10.60 16.56
N ILE A 485 -5.34 -10.31 16.57
CA ILE A 485 -6.36 -11.23 16.04
C ILE A 485 -6.03 -11.60 14.59
N TRP A 486 -5.65 -10.63 13.76
CA TRP A 486 -5.25 -10.92 12.39
C TRP A 486 -3.92 -11.68 12.33
N LEU A 487 -2.90 -11.29 13.09
CA LEU A 487 -1.60 -11.96 13.08
C LEU A 487 -1.71 -13.43 13.49
N ALA A 488 -2.62 -13.78 14.41
CA ALA A 488 -2.89 -15.15 14.82
C ALA A 488 -3.48 -16.02 13.70
N GLU A 489 -4.27 -15.45 12.79
CA GLU A 489 -4.86 -16.16 11.64
C GLU A 489 -4.02 -16.03 10.36
N ARG A 490 -3.09 -15.07 10.32
CA ARG A 490 -2.31 -14.75 9.13
C ARG A 490 -1.35 -15.91 8.84
N PRO A 491 -1.39 -16.49 7.63
CA PRO A 491 -0.51 -17.61 7.33
C PRO A 491 0.98 -17.25 7.38
N GLU A 492 1.76 -18.06 8.10
CA GLU A 492 3.17 -17.79 8.45
C GLU A 492 4.13 -18.01 7.27
N GLU A 493 3.88 -19.04 6.45
CA GLU A 493 4.75 -19.49 5.34
C GLU A 493 4.74 -18.56 4.11
N GLN A 494 4.11 -17.40 4.22
CA GLN A 494 4.02 -16.47 3.09
C GLN A 494 5.34 -15.71 2.87
N ALA A 495 5.90 -15.84 1.67
CA ALA A 495 7.15 -15.20 1.28
C ALA A 495 7.15 -13.67 1.44
N ALA A 496 8.31 -13.10 1.81
CA ALA A 496 8.48 -11.65 1.89
C ALA A 496 8.33 -10.99 0.52
N LEU A 497 7.63 -9.86 0.48
CA LEU A 497 7.39 -9.09 -0.73
C LEU A 497 8.34 -7.89 -0.80
N THR A 498 8.70 -7.50 -2.02
CA THR A 498 9.54 -6.31 -2.22
C THR A 498 8.72 -5.06 -1.99
N ASP A 499 9.16 -4.19 -1.09
CA ASP A 499 8.61 -2.86 -0.95
C ASP A 499 9.06 -1.96 -2.11
N GLU A 500 8.11 -1.51 -2.93
CA GLU A 500 8.36 -0.59 -4.06
C GLU A 500 9.01 0.75 -3.66
N ARG A 501 9.09 1.07 -2.36
CA ARG A 501 9.69 2.33 -1.86
C ARG A 501 11.11 2.19 -1.33
N THR A 502 11.39 1.12 -0.59
CA THR A 502 12.70 0.91 0.03
C THR A 502 13.53 -0.12 -0.74
N GLY A 503 12.91 -0.95 -1.58
CA GLY A 503 13.55 -2.07 -2.26
C GLY A 503 13.74 -3.31 -1.36
N GLU A 504 13.45 -3.17 -0.07
CA GLU A 504 13.65 -4.23 0.92
C GLU A 504 12.60 -5.33 0.79
N LYS A 505 12.96 -6.54 1.21
CA LYS A 505 12.05 -7.68 1.35
C LYS A 505 11.39 -7.60 2.72
N VAL A 506 10.08 -7.34 2.74
CA VAL A 506 9.31 -7.19 3.97
C VAL A 506 8.11 -8.13 4.02
N ARG A 507 7.78 -8.61 5.22
CA ARG A 507 6.52 -9.31 5.48
C ARG A 507 5.47 -8.26 5.82
N PHE A 508 4.61 -7.93 4.86
CA PHE A 508 3.53 -6.97 5.10
C PHE A 508 2.51 -7.55 6.09
N LEU A 509 1.99 -6.67 6.96
CA LEU A 509 0.89 -6.96 7.86
C LEU A 509 -0.30 -7.47 7.05
N PHE A 510 -0.69 -6.73 6.02
CA PHE A 510 -1.81 -7.08 5.14
C PHE A 510 -1.35 -7.87 3.90
N GLN A 511 -0.99 -9.12 4.15
CA GLN A 511 -0.61 -10.10 3.15
C GLN A 511 -1.40 -11.40 3.35
N TYR A 512 -2.06 -11.85 2.28
CA TYR A 512 -2.88 -13.06 2.30
C TYR A 512 -2.73 -13.78 0.96
N ARG A 513 -2.62 -15.13 0.98
CA ARG A 513 -2.42 -15.94 -0.23
C ARG A 513 -1.16 -15.59 -1.02
N GLY A 514 -0.10 -15.21 -0.32
CA GLY A 514 1.19 -14.79 -0.89
C GLY A 514 1.15 -13.41 -1.58
N LYS A 515 0.08 -12.64 -1.42
CA LYS A 515 -0.13 -11.37 -2.11
C LYS A 515 -0.37 -10.23 -1.13
N SER A 516 0.14 -9.05 -1.47
CA SER A 516 -0.29 -7.82 -0.83
C SER A 516 -1.75 -7.54 -1.15
N VAL A 517 -2.44 -6.90 -0.21
CA VAL A 517 -3.85 -6.57 -0.39
C VAL A 517 -4.08 -5.57 -1.53
N GLY A 518 -5.27 -5.61 -2.15
CA GLY A 518 -5.56 -4.78 -3.32
C GLY A 518 -5.47 -3.29 -3.01
N ARG A 519 -4.89 -2.50 -3.93
CA ARG A 519 -4.69 -1.05 -3.74
C ARG A 519 -5.98 -0.34 -3.35
N ASP A 520 -7.13 -0.70 -3.95
CA ASP A 520 -8.41 -0.03 -3.72
C ASP A 520 -9.27 -0.66 -2.60
N ILE A 521 -8.73 -1.57 -1.79
CA ILE A 521 -9.54 -2.31 -0.80
C ILE A 521 -10.29 -1.41 0.17
N ILE A 522 -9.67 -0.31 0.62
CA ILE A 522 -10.34 0.59 1.57
C ILE A 522 -11.59 1.22 0.94
N ASN A 523 -11.47 1.71 -0.30
CA ASN A 523 -12.56 2.40 -0.98
C ASN A 523 -13.63 1.45 -1.53
N ARG A 524 -13.24 0.26 -1.99
CA ARG A 524 -14.14 -0.68 -2.68
C ARG A 524 -14.67 -1.81 -1.80
N THR A 525 -14.13 -2.00 -0.60
CA THR A 525 -14.51 -3.10 0.29
C THR A 525 -14.73 -2.60 1.72
N VAL A 526 -13.70 -2.06 2.38
CA VAL A 526 -13.80 -1.68 3.81
C VAL A 526 -14.86 -0.60 4.05
N ILE A 527 -14.82 0.50 3.30
CA ILE A 527 -15.80 1.59 3.42
C ILE A 527 -17.23 1.09 3.14
N PRO A 528 -17.52 0.38 2.03
CA PRO A 528 -18.83 -0.22 1.80
C PRO A 528 -19.33 -1.12 2.95
N VAL A 529 -18.48 -2.00 3.48
CA VAL A 529 -18.82 -2.91 4.59
C VAL A 529 -19.15 -2.11 5.86
N LEU A 530 -18.34 -1.11 6.19
CA LEU A 530 -18.59 -0.24 7.35
C LEU A 530 -19.88 0.57 7.21
N CYS A 531 -20.15 1.10 6.00
CA CYS A 531 -21.37 1.85 5.73
C CYS A 531 -22.61 0.97 5.87
N ALA A 532 -22.56 -0.26 5.33
CA ALA A 532 -23.63 -1.24 5.47
C ALA A 532 -23.90 -1.58 6.94
N ARG A 533 -22.83 -1.86 7.72
CA ARG A 533 -22.94 -2.15 9.15
C ARG A 533 -23.51 -0.99 9.96
N ALA A 534 -23.15 0.24 9.61
CA ALA A 534 -23.65 1.45 10.24
C ALA A 534 -25.05 1.89 9.73
N GLY A 535 -25.65 1.16 8.79
CA GLY A 535 -26.96 1.51 8.21
C GLY A 535 -26.96 2.87 7.50
N MET A 536 -25.88 3.21 6.79
CA MET A 536 -25.69 4.53 6.17
C MET A 536 -25.20 4.44 4.71
N PRO A 537 -25.47 5.47 3.89
CA PRO A 537 -24.99 5.51 2.51
C PRO A 537 -23.47 5.70 2.41
N GLN A 538 -22.87 5.28 1.28
CA GLN A 538 -21.44 5.47 0.98
C GLN A 538 -21.06 6.92 0.60
N LYS A 539 -21.96 7.88 0.84
CA LYS A 539 -21.80 9.31 0.58
C LYS A 539 -22.40 10.09 1.75
N ASP A 540 -21.79 11.21 2.09
CA ASP A 540 -22.32 12.17 3.06
C ASP A 540 -22.66 13.50 2.36
N SER A 541 -22.90 14.57 3.12
CA SER A 541 -23.25 15.89 2.56
C SER A 541 -22.18 16.45 1.61
N ARG A 542 -20.93 15.99 1.72
CA ARG A 542 -19.77 16.45 0.92
C ARG A 542 -19.36 15.46 -0.17
N GLY A 543 -20.17 14.43 -0.41
CA GLY A 543 -20.01 13.46 -1.50
C GLY A 543 -19.51 12.09 -1.04
N ALA A 544 -18.88 11.33 -1.93
CA ALA A 544 -18.45 9.97 -1.66
C ALA A 544 -17.44 9.88 -0.51
N ILE A 545 -17.61 8.89 0.36
CA ILE A 545 -16.67 8.57 1.44
C ILE A 545 -15.45 7.89 0.83
N THR A 546 -14.25 8.35 1.19
CA THR A 546 -12.99 7.80 0.65
C THR A 546 -11.93 7.69 1.73
N SER A 547 -10.92 6.85 1.50
CA SER A 547 -9.80 6.64 2.42
C SER A 547 -9.11 7.95 2.80
N HIS A 548 -8.91 8.86 1.83
CA HIS A 548 -8.30 10.16 2.06
C HIS A 548 -9.17 11.07 2.96
N ARG A 549 -10.50 11.04 2.76
CA ARG A 549 -11.43 11.78 3.63
C ARG A 549 -11.46 11.21 5.05
N GLY A 550 -11.36 9.88 5.20
CA GLY A 550 -11.23 9.23 6.50
C GLY A 550 -10.00 9.70 7.27
N ARG A 551 -8.81 9.72 6.62
CA ARG A 551 -7.59 10.30 7.21
C ARG A 551 -7.82 11.75 7.65
N ALA A 552 -8.40 12.57 6.78
CA ALA A 552 -8.66 13.98 7.10
C ALA A 552 -9.57 14.12 8.33
N SER A 553 -10.57 13.25 8.46
CA SER A 553 -11.52 13.24 9.58
C SER A 553 -10.83 12.80 10.88
N ALA A 554 -10.00 11.75 10.83
CA ALA A 554 -9.22 11.30 11.99
C ALA A 554 -8.29 12.41 12.54
N VAL A 555 -7.55 13.09 11.65
CA VAL A 555 -6.66 14.19 12.03
C VAL A 555 -7.45 15.38 12.57
N THR A 556 -8.57 15.73 11.93
CA THR A 556 -9.42 16.85 12.36
C THR A 556 -10.09 16.57 13.71
N ALA A 557 -10.49 15.32 13.97
CA ALA A 557 -11.05 14.91 15.25
C ALA A 557 -10.06 15.11 16.39
N LEU A 558 -8.79 14.70 16.20
CA LEU A 558 -7.72 14.94 17.18
C LEU A 558 -7.43 16.44 17.35
N ALA A 559 -7.45 17.20 16.26
CA ALA A 559 -7.23 18.66 16.30
C ALA A 559 -8.36 19.44 16.98
N SER A 560 -9.56 18.85 17.09
CA SER A 560 -10.74 19.51 17.65
C SER A 560 -10.91 19.29 19.17
N VAL A 561 -10.06 18.47 19.79
CA VAL A 561 -10.12 18.20 21.23
C VAL A 561 -9.69 19.44 22.02
N PRO A 562 -10.53 20.01 22.91
CA PRO A 562 -10.12 21.09 23.78
C PRO A 562 -8.93 20.67 24.65
N GLN A 563 -7.86 21.46 24.69
CA GLN A 563 -6.61 21.12 25.40
C GLN A 563 -5.97 19.80 24.90
N GLY A 564 -6.24 19.41 23.65
CA GLY A 564 -5.61 18.28 22.99
C GLY A 564 -4.20 18.58 22.47
N MET A 565 -3.80 17.85 21.43
CA MET A 565 -2.47 18.00 20.82
C MET A 565 -2.24 19.41 20.24
N SER A 566 -1.07 19.96 20.50
CA SER A 566 -0.56 21.17 19.83
C SER A 566 -0.39 20.95 18.32
N LEU A 567 -0.25 22.04 17.56
CA LEU A 567 0.01 21.99 16.11
C LEU A 567 1.26 21.16 15.79
N TYR A 568 2.32 21.27 16.60
CA TYR A 568 3.55 20.53 16.41
C TYR A 568 3.36 19.03 16.66
N GLU A 569 2.68 18.64 17.74
CA GLU A 569 2.38 17.23 18.04
C GLU A 569 1.48 16.61 16.97
N LEU A 570 0.46 17.34 16.50
CA LEU A 570 -0.39 16.90 15.37
C LEU A 570 0.43 16.75 14.08
N MET A 571 1.40 17.63 13.84
CA MET A 571 2.30 17.54 12.68
C MET A 571 3.14 16.26 12.75
N GLN A 572 3.70 15.94 13.92
CA GLN A 572 4.45 14.70 14.13
C GLN A 572 3.55 13.46 14.01
N TRP A 573 2.38 13.46 14.65
CA TRP A 573 1.44 12.34 14.60
C TRP A 573 0.90 12.06 13.19
N SER A 574 0.69 13.10 12.39
CA SER A 574 0.23 12.99 11.00
C SER A 574 1.36 12.70 10.00
N GLY A 575 2.62 12.86 10.40
CA GLY A 575 3.77 12.70 9.50
C GLY A 575 3.79 13.78 8.41
N HIS A 576 3.54 15.03 8.77
CA HIS A 576 3.67 16.18 7.87
C HIS A 576 5.06 16.80 8.03
N SER A 577 5.69 17.16 6.90
CA SER A 577 7.01 17.81 6.89
C SER A 577 6.94 19.33 7.07
N SER A 578 5.74 19.91 7.04
CA SER A 578 5.52 21.35 7.13
C SER A 578 4.27 21.65 7.95
N PRO A 579 4.31 22.64 8.87
CA PRO A 579 3.14 23.08 9.64
C PRO A 579 1.97 23.52 8.75
N GLN A 580 2.27 24.13 7.59
CA GLN A 580 1.25 24.58 6.63
C GLN A 580 0.31 23.45 6.21
N SER A 581 0.86 22.24 6.04
CA SER A 581 0.07 21.06 5.67
C SER A 581 -0.88 20.61 6.78
N THR A 582 -0.49 20.83 8.05
CA THR A 582 -1.30 20.48 9.23
C THR A 582 -2.36 21.54 9.52
N MET A 583 -2.06 22.82 9.31
CA MET A 583 -3.01 23.92 9.55
C MET A 583 -4.33 23.77 8.80
N HIS A 584 -4.34 23.12 7.64
CA HIS A 584 -5.58 22.84 6.90
C HIS A 584 -6.61 22.03 7.69
N TYR A 585 -6.17 21.20 8.65
CA TYR A 585 -7.05 20.35 9.47
C TYR A 585 -7.55 21.04 10.74
N ILE A 586 -6.99 22.20 11.10
CA ILE A 586 -7.40 22.94 12.29
C ILE A 586 -8.53 23.88 11.89
N ARG A 587 -9.73 23.63 12.40
CA ARG A 587 -10.86 24.54 12.28
C ARG A 587 -11.09 25.20 13.63
N ILE A 588 -10.66 26.44 13.77
CA ILE A 588 -10.93 27.23 14.97
C ILE A 588 -12.41 27.61 14.93
N ARG A 589 -13.20 27.11 15.89
CA ARG A 589 -14.59 27.56 16.06
C ARG A 589 -14.56 29.00 16.59
N PRO A 590 -15.41 29.92 16.10
CA PRO A 590 -15.46 31.29 16.61
C PRO A 590 -15.66 31.36 18.14
N THR A 591 -16.46 30.45 18.70
CA THR A 591 -16.67 30.31 20.14
C THR A 591 -15.43 29.86 20.90
N GLN A 592 -14.64 28.96 20.31
CA GLN A 592 -13.37 28.52 20.88
C GLN A 592 -12.33 29.65 20.82
N LEU A 593 -12.28 30.40 19.72
CA LEU A 593 -11.42 31.58 19.61
C LEU A 593 -11.78 32.61 20.67
N ALA A 594 -13.06 32.91 20.84
CA ALA A 594 -13.55 33.82 21.88
C ALA A 594 -13.20 33.32 23.28
N ALA A 595 -13.40 32.04 23.59
CA ALA A 595 -13.04 31.46 24.89
C ALA A 595 -11.53 31.48 25.15
N SER A 596 -10.72 31.16 24.13
CA SER A 596 -9.25 31.25 24.20
C SER A 596 -8.78 32.69 24.39
N PHE A 597 -9.40 33.65 23.69
CA PHE A 597 -9.15 35.07 23.86
C PHE A 597 -9.49 35.51 25.29
N VAL A 598 -10.70 35.25 25.79
CA VAL A 598 -11.11 35.59 27.16
C VAL A 598 -10.22 34.94 28.22
N LYS A 599 -9.75 33.71 27.99
CA LYS A 599 -8.78 33.06 28.90
C LYS A 599 -7.43 33.79 28.89
N ALA A 600 -6.92 34.16 27.72
CA ALA A 600 -5.66 34.92 27.60
C ALA A 600 -5.80 36.32 28.21
N ASP A 601 -6.93 36.97 27.97
CA ASP A 601 -7.31 38.27 28.49
C ASP A 601 -7.43 38.25 30.02
N ARG A 602 -8.10 37.24 30.60
CA ARG A 602 -8.16 37.04 32.06
C ARG A 602 -6.80 36.80 32.70
N VAL A 603 -5.88 36.11 32.04
CA VAL A 603 -4.50 35.93 32.53
C VAL A 603 -3.74 37.25 32.49
N ALA A 604 -3.99 38.11 31.50
CA ALA A 604 -3.47 39.48 31.49
C ALA A 604 -4.10 40.37 32.60
N HIS A 605 -5.34 40.07 33.01
CA HIS A 605 -6.11 40.80 34.02
C HIS A 605 -6.16 40.14 35.42
N MET A 606 -5.34 39.13 35.70
CA MET A 606 -5.37 38.39 36.97
C MET A 606 -4.75 39.15 38.16
N ILE A 607 -4.29 40.39 37.93
CA ILE A 607 -4.04 41.40 38.95
C ILE A 607 -5.23 42.36 38.93
N SER A 608 -5.80 42.65 40.10
CA SER A 608 -6.91 43.58 40.23
C SER A 608 -6.51 44.94 39.65
N VAL A 609 -7.06 45.25 38.50
CA VAL A 609 -6.96 46.56 37.88
C VAL A 609 -7.93 47.49 38.60
N LEU A 610 -7.40 48.49 39.30
CA LEU A 610 -8.20 49.58 39.84
C LEU A 610 -8.28 50.66 38.76
N ILE A 611 -9.51 51.03 38.40
CA ILE A 611 -9.79 52.14 37.51
C ILE A 611 -10.14 53.33 38.39
N ASP A 612 -9.28 54.34 38.40
CA ASP A 612 -9.54 55.57 39.12
C ASP A 612 -10.41 56.49 38.26
N HIS A 613 -11.58 56.87 38.77
CA HIS A 613 -12.54 57.75 38.09
C HIS A 613 -12.35 59.22 38.50
N ASP A 614 -11.31 59.55 39.28
CA ASP A 614 -11.01 60.93 39.66
C ASP A 614 -10.69 61.80 38.42
N PRO A 615 -11.51 62.85 38.13
CA PRO A 615 -11.30 63.74 36.99
C PRO A 615 -9.99 64.52 37.04
N ALA A 616 -9.33 64.64 38.20
CA ALA A 616 -8.02 65.30 38.33
C ALA A 616 -6.83 64.41 37.92
N ALA A 617 -7.00 63.08 37.93
CA ALA A 617 -5.98 62.10 37.56
C ALA A 617 -6.12 61.58 36.11
N ALA A 618 -7.11 62.07 35.37
CA ALA A 618 -7.33 61.71 33.98
C ALA A 618 -6.19 62.23 33.09
N SER A 619 -5.43 61.31 32.48
CA SER A 619 -4.51 61.66 31.40
C SER A 619 -5.30 61.89 30.10
N LEU A 620 -4.68 62.50 29.09
CA LEU A 620 -5.25 62.71 27.74
C LEU A 620 -5.82 61.44 27.06
N MET A 621 -5.57 60.24 27.61
CA MET A 621 -5.98 58.93 27.10
C MET A 621 -7.15 58.27 27.86
N GLY A 622 -7.74 58.90 28.88
CA GLY A 622 -8.82 58.35 29.69
C GLY A 622 -8.42 58.03 31.14
N PRO A 623 -9.29 57.35 31.92
CA PRO A 623 -9.06 57.07 33.34
C PRO A 623 -7.79 56.22 33.55
N ALA A 624 -6.97 56.61 34.52
CA ALA A 624 -5.68 55.97 34.78
C ALA A 624 -5.88 54.54 35.30
N THR A 625 -5.17 53.59 34.69
CA THR A 625 -5.26 52.15 34.99
C THR A 625 -4.10 51.74 35.90
N TYR A 626 -4.40 51.22 37.09
CA TYR A 626 -3.38 50.82 38.07
C TYR A 626 -3.47 49.32 38.36
N TYR A 627 -2.32 48.63 38.38
CA TYR A 627 -2.20 47.24 38.80
C TYR A 627 -1.82 47.17 40.29
N ASP A 628 -2.66 46.55 41.12
CA ASP A 628 -2.36 46.38 42.54
C ASP A 628 -1.32 45.28 42.80
N LEU A 629 -0.17 45.64 43.38
CA LEU A 629 0.92 44.73 43.74
C LEU A 629 0.97 44.42 45.25
N GLY A 630 -0.07 44.78 46.02
CA GLY A 630 -0.12 44.64 47.47
C GLY A 630 0.30 45.93 48.17
N ASP A 631 1.61 46.17 48.32
CA ASP A 631 2.16 47.35 49.02
C ASP A 631 2.34 48.58 48.10
N SER A 632 2.14 48.40 46.80
CA SER A 632 2.31 49.43 45.77
C SER A 632 1.39 49.19 44.58
N PHE A 633 1.24 50.20 43.72
CA PHE A 633 0.53 50.14 42.45
C PHE A 633 1.51 50.24 41.28
N CYS A 634 1.29 49.50 40.21
CA CYS A 634 2.02 49.68 38.96
C CYS A 634 1.18 50.40 37.90
N THR A 635 1.73 51.45 37.30
CA THR A 635 1.11 52.22 36.22
C THR A 635 1.49 51.73 34.82
N ASN A 636 2.32 50.68 34.71
CA ASN A 636 2.72 50.15 33.42
C ASN A 636 1.58 49.34 32.77
N PRO A 637 0.99 49.80 31.64
CA PRO A 637 -0.10 49.10 30.96
C PRO A 637 0.30 47.71 30.42
N PHE A 638 1.59 47.39 30.40
CA PHE A 638 2.14 46.09 29.98
C PHE A 638 2.87 45.37 31.12
N TRP A 639 2.43 45.53 32.37
CA TRP A 639 3.07 44.90 33.55
C TRP A 639 3.33 43.39 33.37
N SER A 640 2.41 42.65 32.72
CA SER A 640 2.53 41.20 32.49
C SER A 640 3.82 40.80 31.74
N SER A 641 4.35 41.72 30.93
CA SER A 641 5.55 41.55 30.11
C SER A 641 6.77 42.28 30.69
N CYS A 642 6.63 42.92 31.86
CA CYS A 642 7.67 43.76 32.44
C CYS A 642 8.84 42.91 32.96
N PRO A 643 10.09 43.17 32.51
CA PRO A 643 11.28 42.45 32.99
C PRO A 643 11.59 42.73 34.47
N HIS A 644 11.09 43.84 35.02
CA HIS A 644 11.32 44.27 36.41
C HIS A 644 10.22 43.84 37.39
N ARG A 645 9.30 42.95 36.99
CA ARG A 645 8.11 42.58 37.78
C ARG A 645 8.37 41.97 39.18
N MET A 646 9.62 41.61 39.48
CA MET A 646 10.05 41.10 40.80
C MET A 646 10.89 42.10 41.61
N ALA A 647 11.17 43.29 41.08
CA ALA A 647 12.00 44.32 41.71
C ALA A 647 11.41 45.73 41.49
N CYS A 648 10.11 45.89 41.78
CA CYS A 648 9.36 47.09 41.43
C CYS A 648 9.71 48.34 42.24
N ILE A 649 10.36 48.20 43.42
CA ILE A 649 10.53 49.32 44.36
C ILE A 649 11.29 50.52 43.78
N GLY A 650 12.26 50.28 42.90
CA GLY A 650 13.01 51.31 42.18
C GLY A 650 12.53 51.58 40.75
N CYS A 651 11.38 51.04 40.35
CA CYS A 651 10.83 51.24 39.01
C CYS A 651 10.07 52.57 38.91
N ASP A 652 10.20 53.27 37.79
CA ASP A 652 9.49 54.54 37.55
C ASP A 652 7.96 54.37 37.51
N PHE A 653 7.51 53.23 37.00
CA PHE A 653 6.09 52.88 36.95
C PHE A 653 5.52 52.38 38.29
N ASN A 654 6.32 52.36 39.37
CA ASN A 654 5.86 51.94 40.69
C ASN A 654 5.42 53.14 41.54
N LEU A 655 4.23 53.03 42.12
CA LEU A 655 3.61 54.00 43.01
C LEU A 655 3.34 53.34 44.38
N PRO A 656 4.16 53.60 45.41
CA PRO A 656 3.96 53.02 46.73
C PRO A 656 2.64 53.46 47.37
N LYS A 657 1.98 52.58 48.14
CA LYS A 657 0.78 52.94 48.92
C LYS A 657 1.18 53.64 50.22
N GLN A 658 0.32 54.50 50.76
CA GLN A 658 0.57 55.12 52.07
C GLN A 658 0.73 54.10 53.20
N SER A 659 0.03 52.97 53.12
CA SER A 659 0.16 51.86 54.07
C SER A 659 1.57 51.25 54.11
N ALA A 660 2.33 51.32 53.01
CA ALA A 660 3.68 50.79 52.91
C ALA A 660 4.76 51.76 53.44
N LYS A 661 4.39 52.99 53.84
CA LYS A 661 5.33 54.01 54.33
C LYS A 661 6.12 53.53 55.55
N GLY A 662 5.48 52.83 56.48
CA GLY A 662 6.14 52.27 57.67
C GLY A 662 7.24 51.28 57.30
N LEU A 663 6.93 50.34 56.40
CA LEU A 663 7.86 49.32 55.93
C LEU A 663 9.06 49.91 55.15
N LEU A 664 8.83 50.98 54.36
CA LEU A 664 9.89 51.70 53.65
C LEU A 664 10.83 52.43 54.62
N LEU A 665 10.29 53.04 55.68
CA LEU A 665 11.09 53.69 56.72
C LEU A 665 11.91 52.68 57.53
N GLU A 666 11.33 51.53 57.86
CA GLU A 666 12.04 50.41 58.49
C GLU A 666 13.17 49.90 57.59
N SER A 667 12.89 49.67 56.30
CA SER A 667 13.90 49.24 55.32
C SER A 667 15.04 50.25 55.19
N LYS A 668 14.73 51.55 55.16
CA LYS A 668 15.72 52.63 55.16
C LYS A 668 16.59 52.61 56.42
N ALA A 669 15.98 52.44 57.59
CA ALA A 669 16.70 52.35 58.87
C ALA A 669 17.59 51.10 58.91
N SER A 670 17.11 49.96 58.41
CA SER A 670 17.89 48.73 58.30
C SER A 670 19.08 48.89 57.37
N ILE A 671 18.91 49.44 56.17
CA ILE A 671 20.00 49.66 55.21
C ILE A 671 21.05 50.63 55.80
N LYS A 672 20.60 51.71 56.45
CA LYS A 672 21.50 52.66 57.12
C LYS A 672 22.32 51.97 58.22
N ARG A 673 21.68 51.13 59.01
CA ARG A 673 22.34 50.33 60.06
C ARG A 673 23.36 49.35 59.48
N TYR A 674 23.06 48.69 58.35
CA TYR A 674 24.01 47.84 57.64
C TYR A 674 25.23 48.62 57.13
N LEU A 675 25.03 49.84 56.61
CA LEU A 675 26.12 50.70 56.14
C LEU A 675 27.01 51.24 57.27
N GLU A 676 26.47 51.38 58.49
CA GLU A 676 27.18 51.97 59.65
C GLU A 676 27.80 50.92 60.58
N GLU A 677 27.13 49.78 60.82
CA GLU A 677 27.52 48.79 61.85
C GLU A 677 28.22 47.54 61.28
N VAL A 678 28.08 47.25 59.98
CA VAL A 678 28.62 46.02 59.36
C VAL A 678 29.82 46.35 58.46
N PRO A 679 30.97 45.67 58.60
CA PRO A 679 32.09 45.84 57.69
C PRO A 679 31.78 45.20 56.34
N LEU A 680 31.32 46.00 55.38
CA LEU A 680 30.97 45.59 54.02
C LEU A 680 32.17 45.65 53.08
N THR A 681 32.24 44.72 52.12
CA THR A 681 33.17 44.84 50.99
C THR A 681 32.79 46.02 50.08
N PRO A 682 33.70 46.53 49.22
CA PRO A 682 33.40 47.66 48.33
C PRO A 682 32.17 47.41 47.44
N ASP A 683 31.99 46.18 46.95
CA ASP A 683 30.87 45.80 46.09
C ASP A 683 29.55 45.72 46.88
N GLU A 684 29.57 45.15 48.09
CA GLU A 684 28.39 45.09 48.97
C GLU A 684 27.94 46.48 49.42
N LYS A 685 28.91 47.38 49.68
CA LYS A 685 28.63 48.76 50.03
C LYS A 685 27.97 49.51 48.88
N ALA A 686 28.47 49.35 47.65
CA ALA A 686 27.88 49.97 46.46
C ALA A 686 26.42 49.50 46.22
N ILE A 687 26.13 48.21 46.46
CA ILE A 687 24.76 47.68 46.37
C ILE A 687 23.86 48.29 47.45
N ALA A 688 24.33 48.34 48.70
CA ALA A 688 23.55 48.89 49.81
C ALA A 688 23.28 50.40 49.65
N GLU A 689 24.23 51.16 49.11
CA GLU A 689 24.04 52.58 48.77
C GLU A 689 23.03 52.77 47.64
N GLN A 690 23.08 51.92 46.60
CA GLN A 690 22.12 51.96 45.51
C GLN A 690 20.69 51.61 45.96
N ASP A 691 20.55 50.65 46.86
CA ASP A 691 19.25 50.29 47.42
C ASP A 691 18.72 51.36 48.40
N ALA A 692 19.60 52.03 49.15
CA ALA A 692 19.22 53.20 49.94
C ALA A 692 18.66 54.33 49.04
N GLU A 693 19.30 54.59 47.90
CA GLU A 693 18.84 55.61 46.94
C GLU A 693 17.45 55.28 46.38
N LYS A 694 17.21 54.01 46.00
CA LYS A 694 15.89 53.56 45.52
C LYS A 694 14.81 53.69 46.58
N VAL A 695 15.11 53.38 47.84
CA VAL A 695 14.15 53.52 48.95
C VAL A 695 13.84 54.99 49.21
N GLU A 696 14.83 55.88 49.11
CA GLU A 696 14.60 57.34 49.22
C GLU A 696 13.76 57.90 48.09
N GLN A 697 14.01 57.46 46.86
CA GLN A 697 13.17 57.84 45.71
C GLN A 697 11.72 57.35 45.90
N ALA A 698 11.51 56.14 46.41
CA ALA A 698 10.19 55.62 46.73
C ALA A 698 9.48 56.43 47.84
N LEU A 699 10.21 56.84 48.89
CA LEU A 699 9.68 57.71 49.96
C LEU A 699 9.33 59.11 49.44
N THR A 700 10.12 59.64 48.51
CA THR A 700 9.86 60.95 47.87
C THR A 700 8.60 60.92 47.00
N LYS A 701 8.34 59.80 46.32
CA LYS A 701 7.09 59.59 45.55
C LYS A 701 5.84 59.58 46.46
N LEU A 702 5.97 59.19 47.73
CA LEU A 702 4.87 59.22 48.72
C LEU A 702 4.53 60.63 49.21
N THR A 703 5.50 61.56 49.25
CA THR A 703 5.29 62.95 49.69
C THR A 703 4.75 63.87 48.61
N LEU A 704 4.81 63.45 47.33
CA LEU A 704 4.36 64.26 46.18
C LEU A 704 2.85 64.18 45.90
N LYS A 705 2.05 63.40 46.65
CA LYS A 705 0.58 63.47 46.60
C LYS A 705 0.06 64.45 47.66
N PRO A 706 -0.66 65.54 47.29
CA PRO A 706 -1.46 66.31 48.25
C PRO A 706 -2.55 65.39 48.80
N GLY A 707 -2.86 65.51 50.09
CA GLY A 707 -4.06 64.88 50.64
C GLY A 707 -5.31 65.45 49.98
N GLY A 708 -6.17 64.56 49.50
CA GLY A 708 -7.42 64.86 48.79
C GLY A 708 -7.74 63.73 47.85
#